data_AF-A0AAD6RJ68-F1
#
_entry.id   AF-A0AAD6RJ68-F1
#
_cell.length_a   1.000
_cell.length_b   1.000
_cell.length_c   1.000
_cell.angle_alpha   90.00
_cell.angle_beta   90.00
_cell.angle_gamma   90.00
#
_symmetry.space_group_name_H-M   'P 1'
#
loop_
_entity.id
_entity.type
_entity.pdbx_description
1 polymer ?
#
loop_
_entity_poly.entity_id
_entity_poly.type
_entity_poly.pdbx_seq_one_letter_code
_entity_poly.pdbx_strand_id
1 'polypeptide(L)'
;MSASKTLRKLEVVSPVPADIDIANSVEPFHISEIAKELNLSPKHYDLYGKYKAKVLLPVLDELEGSGDGYYVVVGGITPTPLGEGKSTTTVGLCQALGAFLDKKVATCLRQPSQGPTFGIKGGAAGGGYSQVIPMDEFNLHLTGDIHAITAANNLLAAAIDTRIFHESTQSDKALLNRLCPLNKEGKRSFSDIMFRRLKRLGISKTKPEELTPQEVKKFARLDIDPASITWRRVMDVNDRFLRKITIGQGPEEKGMVRETGFDISVASEIMAVLALTTSLADMRERLGKMVIGNSKAGDPVTADDLGVGGALTVLMKDAINPTLMQTLEGTPVLVHAGPFANIAHGNSSIVADKIALKLVGPGGFVVTEAGFGSDIGTEKFMNIKCRYSGLTPQCAVIVATIRALKMHGGGPEVVAGKPLDRAYTTENVSLVEAGCVNLARHISNTKAYGVNVVVAVNMFATDSEAELNAVRNAALTAGAYDAVVCTHHAHGGKGAVELGIAVQKACENVTQPLKFLYSLDISIKEKIEAIARSYGASGVEYSEQAERQIEMYSRQGFSGLPICMAKTQYSFSHQASEKGAPTGFVLPIRDVRASIGAGFIYPLVGTMSTMPGLPTRPCFYDIDLDTATGKVDAGNDSHGEEEQNSLKRENGNKKRAVEKERVESDYQKYRWQPRHCNIPRMNGKIMLEMLRGKRLVFVGDSLNRNMWESLVCILRNSVEDKSKVFEASGREEFRSESSYSFIFEDYNSSVEFFQSPFLVQEWEMESKNGSKTETLRLDMLERSSDKYKTADVLIFNTGHWWTHEKTLDGRGYYQEGSHVYSQLNVDKAFRKALRTWARWVETKTDPFKTLVFFRGYSVSHFRGGEWDSGGKCDSETKPLMEETYFEEDPPMVKILESTLKRMRTPVFYLNVTRMTNFRRDAHPSVYREQNTTEEERSSSRVQDCSHWCLPGVPDSWNEIVYSHMLFKHKQKELKQQKQQQQRLVHNSMRLH
;
A
#
# COMPACT_ATOMS: atom_id res chain seq x y z
N MET A 1 15.79 -10.38 38.86
CA MET A 1 15.79 -10.14 37.40
C MET A 1 14.71 -9.10 37.13
N SER A 2 15.10 -7.90 36.71
CA SER A 2 14.16 -6.81 36.41
C SER A 2 13.53 -7.08 35.05
N ALA A 3 12.19 -7.05 34.93
CA ALA A 3 11.52 -7.02 33.64
C ALA A 3 12.13 -5.92 32.75
N SER A 4 12.38 -6.21 31.47
CA SER A 4 12.92 -5.22 30.53
C SER A 4 12.01 -3.98 30.51
N LYS A 5 12.58 -2.80 30.75
CA LYS A 5 11.84 -1.52 30.87
C LYS A 5 11.36 -0.98 29.52
N THR A 6 11.77 -1.57 28.41
CA THR A 6 11.61 -1.07 27.04
C THR A 6 10.61 -1.86 26.19
N LEU A 7 9.88 -2.80 26.78
CA LEU A 7 8.85 -3.57 26.08
C LEU A 7 7.48 -2.89 26.21
N ARG A 8 6.89 -2.51 25.07
CA ARG A 8 5.56 -1.89 25.00
C ARG A 8 4.48 -2.95 24.83
N LYS A 9 3.39 -2.83 25.60
CA LYS A 9 2.16 -3.60 25.34
C LYS A 9 1.30 -2.84 24.34
N LEU A 10 0.91 -3.50 23.25
CA LEU A 10 0.07 -2.91 22.22
C LEU A 10 -1.42 -3.03 22.56
N GLU A 11 -2.17 -1.97 22.26
CA GLU A 11 -3.63 -2.02 22.21
C GLU A 11 -4.06 -2.38 20.80
N VAL A 12 -4.47 -3.64 20.61
CA VAL A 12 -4.90 -4.16 19.31
C VAL A 12 -6.40 -3.92 19.09
N VAL A 13 -6.78 -3.45 17.90
CA VAL A 13 -8.18 -3.22 17.53
C VAL A 13 -8.56 -4.04 16.28
N SER A 14 -9.86 -4.34 16.16
CA SER A 14 -10.42 -5.09 15.04
C SER A 14 -11.61 -4.34 14.43
N PRO A 15 -11.66 -4.15 13.08
CA PRO A 15 -10.67 -4.58 12.09
C PRO A 15 -9.32 -3.87 12.26
N VAL A 16 -8.24 -4.50 11.78
CA VAL A 16 -6.88 -3.94 11.85
C VAL A 16 -6.85 -2.60 11.11
N PRO A 17 -6.39 -1.49 11.74
CA PRO A 17 -6.30 -0.18 11.08
C PRO A 17 -5.28 -0.16 9.94
N ALA A 18 -5.19 0.96 9.21
CA ALA A 18 -4.13 1.15 8.23
C ALA A 18 -2.75 1.13 8.89
N ASP A 19 -1.73 0.70 8.15
CA ASP A 19 -0.37 0.52 8.68
C ASP A 19 0.19 1.82 9.30
N ILE A 20 0.01 2.94 8.59
CA ILE A 20 0.48 4.25 9.05
C ILE A 20 -0.29 4.75 10.30
N ASP A 21 -1.56 4.39 10.44
CA ASP A 21 -2.36 4.74 11.63
C ASP A 21 -1.85 3.99 12.86
N ILE A 22 -1.51 2.71 12.70
CA ILE A 22 -0.90 1.90 13.76
C ILE A 22 0.46 2.47 14.14
N ALA A 23 1.32 2.77 13.16
CA ALA A 23 2.62 3.39 13.40
C ALA A 23 2.51 4.72 14.17
N ASN A 24 1.53 5.57 13.82
CA ASN A 24 1.28 6.86 14.45
C ASN A 24 0.54 6.77 15.80
N SER A 25 -0.08 5.63 16.12
CA SER A 25 -0.75 5.42 17.40
C SER A 25 0.23 5.24 18.56
N VAL A 26 1.51 5.03 18.27
CA VAL A 26 2.55 4.71 19.24
C VAL A 26 3.70 5.72 19.16
N GLU A 27 4.01 6.37 20.29
CA GLU A 27 5.22 7.19 20.41
C GLU A 27 6.45 6.27 20.58
N PRO A 28 7.45 6.29 19.68
CA PRO A 28 8.65 5.46 19.80
C PRO A 28 9.46 5.80 21.07
N PHE A 29 10.15 4.80 21.64
CA PHE A 29 11.09 5.06 22.74
C PHE A 29 12.28 5.85 22.22
N HIS A 30 12.90 6.67 23.08
CA HIS A 30 14.16 7.29 22.72
C HIS A 30 15.21 6.21 22.42
N ILE A 31 15.95 6.34 21.32
CA ILE A 31 16.79 5.25 20.82
C ILE A 31 17.92 4.84 21.78
N SER A 32 18.33 5.75 22.68
CA SER A 32 19.29 5.43 23.75
C SER A 32 18.77 4.39 24.74
N GLU A 33 17.45 4.29 24.92
CA GLU A 33 16.84 3.27 25.79
C GLU A 33 16.96 1.88 25.14
N ILE A 34 16.67 1.79 23.84
CA ILE A 34 16.83 0.57 23.04
C ILE A 34 18.31 0.17 22.96
N ALA A 35 19.21 1.15 22.75
CA ALA A 35 20.65 0.92 22.74
C ALA A 35 21.13 0.34 24.07
N LYS A 36 20.64 0.87 25.20
CA LYS A 36 20.96 0.36 26.54
C LYS A 36 20.51 -1.08 26.76
N GLU A 37 19.35 -1.48 26.23
CA GLU A 37 18.87 -2.88 26.29
C GLU A 37 19.82 -3.85 25.55
N LEU A 38 20.40 -3.39 24.44
CA LEU A 38 21.46 -4.10 23.73
C LEU A 38 22.84 -4.01 24.39
N ASN A 39 22.96 -3.40 25.57
CA ASN A 39 24.24 -3.14 26.26
C ASN A 39 25.17 -2.20 25.48
N LEU A 40 24.61 -1.33 24.64
CA LEU A 40 25.35 -0.25 24.00
C LEU A 40 25.42 0.96 24.92
N SER A 41 26.61 1.55 25.04
CA SER A 41 26.82 2.82 25.74
C SER A 41 26.94 3.96 24.72
N PRO A 42 26.83 5.24 25.13
CA PRO A 42 26.86 6.37 24.20
C PRO A 42 28.11 6.51 23.33
N LYS A 43 29.22 5.81 23.64
CA LYS A 43 30.42 5.76 22.77
C LYS A 43 30.28 4.79 21.58
N HIS A 44 29.25 3.93 21.58
CA HIS A 44 29.03 2.90 20.57
C HIS A 44 28.03 3.31 19.49
N TYR A 45 27.41 4.48 19.60
CA TYR A 45 26.44 4.92 18.61
C TYR A 45 26.39 6.45 18.48
N ASP A 46 26.08 6.92 17.27
CA ASP A 46 25.81 8.32 16.99
C ASP A 46 24.31 8.53 16.73
N LEU A 47 23.71 9.50 17.42
CA LEU A 47 22.28 9.79 17.30
C LEU A 47 21.94 10.46 15.97
N TYR A 48 20.86 9.99 15.34
CA TYR A 48 20.22 10.60 14.16
C TYR A 48 18.79 10.97 14.51
N GLY A 49 18.65 12.10 15.21
CA GLY A 49 17.39 12.46 15.86
C GLY A 49 17.15 11.65 17.13
N LYS A 50 15.89 11.53 17.55
CA LYS A 50 15.50 10.90 18.82
C LYS A 50 15.34 9.39 18.74
N TYR A 51 14.96 8.88 17.56
CA TYR A 51 14.45 7.52 17.40
C TYR A 51 15.32 6.61 16.52
N LYS A 52 16.49 7.11 16.09
CA LYS A 52 17.45 6.36 15.26
C LYS A 52 18.88 6.66 15.69
N ALA A 53 19.77 5.68 15.54
CA ALA A 53 21.20 5.88 15.78
C ALA A 53 22.06 5.01 14.86
N LYS A 54 23.24 5.48 14.45
CA LYS A 54 24.25 4.66 13.78
C LYS A 54 25.04 3.87 14.82
N VAL A 55 25.08 2.55 14.74
CA VAL A 55 25.89 1.70 15.63
C VAL A 55 27.29 1.58 15.06
N LEU A 56 28.29 2.00 15.83
CA LEU A 56 29.67 2.16 15.38
C LEU A 56 30.42 0.82 15.39
N LEU A 57 31.23 0.58 14.35
CA LEU A 57 32.05 -0.63 14.21
C LEU A 57 32.92 -1.02 15.42
N PRO A 58 33.52 -0.10 16.21
CA PRO A 58 34.37 -0.46 17.35
C PRO A 58 33.69 -1.35 18.40
N VAL A 59 32.34 -1.43 18.41
CA VAL A 59 31.61 -2.38 19.25
C VAL A 59 31.99 -3.83 18.95
N LEU A 60 32.35 -4.17 17.71
CA LEU A 60 32.80 -5.52 17.35
C LEU A 60 34.16 -5.85 17.96
N ASP A 61 35.06 -4.88 18.01
CA ASP A 61 36.40 -5.05 18.59
C ASP A 61 36.29 -5.30 20.11
N GLU A 62 35.38 -4.59 20.80
CA GLU A 62 35.13 -4.79 22.22
C GLU A 62 34.44 -6.13 22.56
N LEU A 63 33.68 -6.68 21.61
CA LEU A 63 32.97 -7.96 21.75
C LEU A 63 33.74 -9.13 21.13
N GLU A 64 34.98 -8.91 20.70
CA GLU A 64 35.85 -9.97 20.17
C GLU A 64 36.01 -11.07 21.23
N GLY A 65 35.87 -12.34 20.80
CA GLY A 65 35.90 -13.50 21.69
C GLY A 65 34.59 -13.81 22.44
N SER A 66 33.59 -12.91 22.43
CA SER A 66 32.25 -13.23 22.96
C SER A 66 31.54 -14.26 22.06
N GLY A 67 30.74 -15.15 22.65
CA GLY A 67 29.95 -16.12 21.89
C GLY A 67 28.81 -15.45 21.12
N ASP A 68 28.43 -16.01 19.96
CA ASP A 68 27.30 -15.53 19.17
C ASP A 68 25.97 -16.11 19.68
N GLY A 69 24.88 -15.37 19.43
CA GLY A 69 23.53 -15.89 19.55
C GLY A 69 23.12 -16.80 18.39
N TYR A 70 21.87 -17.26 18.42
CA TYR A 70 21.27 -18.00 17.31
C TYR A 70 20.97 -17.08 16.14
N TYR A 71 21.25 -17.56 14.93
CA TYR A 71 21.06 -16.84 13.69
C TYR A 71 19.94 -17.48 12.87
N VAL A 72 18.87 -16.71 12.64
CA VAL A 72 17.64 -17.16 12.00
C VAL A 72 17.39 -16.34 10.75
N VAL A 73 17.19 -17.02 9.62
CA VAL A 73 16.83 -16.37 8.34
C VAL A 73 15.37 -16.62 7.99
N VAL A 74 14.63 -15.56 7.68
CA VAL A 74 13.24 -15.62 7.21
C VAL A 74 13.23 -15.49 5.68
N GLY A 75 12.83 -16.57 5.01
CA GLY A 75 12.50 -16.60 3.59
C GLY A 75 11.00 -16.76 3.39
N GLY A 76 10.59 -17.00 2.15
CA GLY A 76 9.19 -17.31 1.83
C GLY A 76 9.08 -18.28 0.67
N ILE A 77 7.85 -18.66 0.37
CA ILE A 77 7.52 -19.31 -0.89
C ILE A 77 7.76 -18.37 -2.07
N THR A 78 7.59 -18.88 -3.29
CA THR A 78 7.72 -18.08 -4.51
C THR A 78 6.69 -16.93 -4.45
N PRO A 79 7.11 -15.66 -4.61
CA PRO A 79 6.20 -14.54 -4.49
C PRO A 79 4.98 -14.61 -5.42
N THR A 80 3.85 -14.16 -4.91
CA THR A 80 2.61 -13.90 -5.67
C THR A 80 2.18 -12.44 -5.46
N PRO A 81 1.34 -11.87 -6.34
CA PRO A 81 0.79 -10.53 -6.11
C PRO A 81 0.12 -10.41 -4.73
N LEU A 82 -0.62 -11.46 -4.33
CA LEU A 82 -1.38 -11.54 -3.07
C LEU A 82 -0.56 -11.33 -1.79
N GLY A 83 0.78 -11.42 -1.88
CA GLY A 83 1.71 -11.19 -0.79
C GLY A 83 1.80 -12.33 0.22
N GLU A 84 3.00 -12.52 0.77
CA GLU A 84 3.26 -13.55 1.79
C GLU A 84 3.40 -12.96 3.20
N GLY A 85 3.75 -11.67 3.33
CA GLY A 85 4.01 -11.05 4.63
C GLY A 85 5.35 -11.47 5.28
N LYS A 86 6.42 -11.65 4.48
CA LYS A 86 7.75 -12.03 4.98
C LYS A 86 8.28 -11.08 6.05
N SER A 87 8.41 -9.79 5.74
CA SER A 87 8.94 -8.79 6.68
C SER A 87 8.04 -8.62 7.91
N THR A 88 6.72 -8.73 7.73
CA THR A 88 5.74 -8.81 8.82
C THR A 88 6.05 -9.97 9.77
N THR A 89 6.43 -11.14 9.23
CA THR A 89 6.84 -12.32 10.02
C THR A 89 8.17 -12.10 10.70
N THR A 90 9.15 -11.52 10.01
CA THR A 90 10.47 -11.20 10.58
C THR A 90 10.34 -10.30 11.82
N VAL A 91 9.50 -9.26 11.72
CA VAL A 91 9.23 -8.33 12.82
C VAL A 91 8.39 -9.00 13.91
N GLY A 92 7.31 -9.70 13.55
CA GLY A 92 6.44 -10.39 14.49
C GLY A 92 7.15 -11.49 15.29
N LEU A 93 8.06 -12.23 14.67
CA LEU A 93 8.90 -13.22 15.35
C LEU A 93 9.84 -12.57 16.37
N CYS A 94 10.46 -11.44 16.01
CA CYS A 94 11.30 -10.70 16.94
C CYS A 94 10.51 -10.16 18.13
N GLN A 95 9.34 -9.58 17.87
CA GLN A 95 8.40 -9.16 18.91
C GLN A 95 7.99 -10.31 19.82
N ALA A 96 7.67 -11.48 19.26
CA ALA A 96 7.36 -12.68 20.04
C ALA A 96 8.53 -13.11 20.96
N LEU A 97 9.74 -13.22 20.40
CA LEU A 97 10.94 -13.62 21.14
C LEU A 97 11.28 -12.63 22.26
N GLY A 98 11.27 -11.34 21.97
CA GLY A 98 11.63 -10.28 22.91
C GLY A 98 10.52 -9.98 23.92
N ALA A 99 9.34 -9.61 23.42
CA ALA A 99 8.26 -9.08 24.25
C ALA A 99 7.47 -10.15 25.03
N PHE A 100 7.47 -11.41 24.56
CA PHE A 100 6.63 -12.48 25.13
C PHE A 100 7.40 -13.70 25.64
N LEU A 101 8.60 -13.96 25.12
CA LEU A 101 9.42 -15.13 25.50
C LEU A 101 10.68 -14.78 26.31
N ASP A 102 10.85 -13.51 26.67
CA ASP A 102 11.97 -12.99 27.48
C ASP A 102 13.35 -13.38 26.92
N LYS A 103 13.48 -13.36 25.59
CA LYS A 103 14.74 -13.62 24.89
C LYS A 103 15.40 -12.31 24.49
N LYS A 104 16.72 -12.24 24.64
CA LYS A 104 17.51 -11.19 23.97
C LYS A 104 17.39 -11.39 22.47
N VAL A 105 16.93 -10.37 21.76
CA VAL A 105 16.68 -10.46 20.32
C VAL A 105 17.05 -9.16 19.61
N ALA A 106 17.51 -9.27 18.38
CA ALA A 106 17.66 -8.15 17.45
C ALA A 106 17.22 -8.59 16.05
N THR A 107 16.55 -7.71 15.32
CA THR A 107 16.21 -7.96 13.92
C THR A 107 17.19 -7.25 13.00
N CYS A 108 17.60 -7.87 11.90
CA CYS A 108 18.39 -7.22 10.84
C CYS A 108 17.60 -7.15 9.54
N LEU A 109 17.24 -5.93 9.12
CA LEU A 109 16.45 -5.66 7.91
C LEU A 109 17.22 -4.87 6.87
N ARG A 110 16.74 -4.94 5.63
CA ARG A 110 17.22 -4.11 4.53
C ARG A 110 16.60 -2.72 4.61
N GLN A 111 17.39 -1.70 4.28
CA GLN A 111 16.88 -0.37 3.99
C GLN A 111 16.11 -0.41 2.65
N PRO A 112 14.85 0.08 2.61
CA PRO A 112 14.13 0.22 1.35
C PRO A 112 14.71 1.36 0.51
N SER A 113 14.61 1.23 -0.82
CA SER A 113 14.83 2.36 -1.74
C SER A 113 13.66 3.34 -1.65
N GLN A 114 13.94 4.64 -1.71
CA GLN A 114 12.89 5.67 -1.68
C GLN A 114 12.13 5.75 -3.02
N GLY A 115 12.76 5.35 -4.13
CA GLY A 115 12.17 5.45 -5.47
C GLY A 115 10.82 4.73 -5.59
N PRO A 116 10.71 3.46 -5.16
CA PRO A 116 9.44 2.73 -5.10
C PRO A 116 8.37 3.34 -4.20
N THR A 117 8.75 4.01 -3.10
CA THR A 117 7.83 4.69 -2.16
C THR A 117 6.95 5.71 -2.87
N PHE A 118 7.54 6.49 -3.78
CA PHE A 118 6.81 7.46 -4.61
C PHE A 118 6.16 6.84 -5.86
N GLY A 119 6.34 5.53 -6.09
CA GLY A 119 5.91 4.81 -7.28
C GLY A 119 4.65 3.98 -7.07
N ILE A 120 4.82 2.74 -6.62
CA ILE A 120 3.75 1.73 -6.51
C ILE A 120 3.68 1.13 -5.10
N LYS A 121 4.78 1.18 -4.34
CA LYS A 121 4.97 0.32 -3.18
C LYS A 121 4.94 1.15 -1.89
N GLY A 122 4.00 0.83 -0.99
CA GLY A 122 4.07 1.23 0.41
C GLY A 122 5.26 0.58 1.14
N GLY A 123 5.60 1.11 2.32
CA GLY A 123 6.83 0.77 3.03
C GLY A 123 7.10 -0.71 3.29
N ALA A 124 8.35 -1.14 3.21
CA ALA A 124 8.77 -2.52 3.52
C ALA A 124 9.07 -2.74 5.02
N ALA A 125 8.42 -1.98 5.91
CA ALA A 125 8.70 -1.94 7.34
C ALA A 125 8.00 -3.03 8.16
N GLY A 126 7.31 -3.98 7.51
CA GLY A 126 6.40 -4.94 8.14
C GLY A 126 4.96 -4.66 7.74
N GLY A 127 3.99 -4.98 8.61
CA GLY A 127 2.57 -4.68 8.40
C GLY A 127 1.71 -4.99 9.62
N GLY A 128 0.56 -4.33 9.74
CA GLY A 128 -0.33 -4.38 10.89
C GLY A 128 0.39 -4.01 12.19
N TYR A 129 0.21 -4.83 13.24
CA TYR A 129 0.89 -4.64 14.53
C TYR A 129 2.33 -5.17 14.57
N SER A 130 2.86 -5.63 13.44
CA SER A 130 4.24 -6.11 13.30
C SER A 130 5.04 -5.23 12.34
N GLN A 131 5.46 -4.06 12.82
CA GLN A 131 6.15 -3.03 12.05
C GLN A 131 7.38 -2.44 12.77
N VAL A 132 8.30 -1.89 11.98
CA VAL A 132 9.41 -1.02 12.41
C VAL A 132 8.95 0.44 12.38
N ILE A 133 9.27 1.19 13.43
CA ILE A 133 8.88 2.60 13.59
C ILE A 133 10.08 3.51 13.92
N PRO A 134 10.05 4.80 13.54
CA PRO A 134 9.05 5.48 12.70
C PRO A 134 9.06 5.03 11.24
N MET A 135 7.87 4.80 10.66
CA MET A 135 7.72 4.19 9.32
C MET A 135 8.09 5.16 8.18
N ASP A 136 7.76 6.44 8.34
CA ASP A 136 8.11 7.52 7.41
C ASP A 136 9.63 7.68 7.26
N GLU A 137 10.35 7.70 8.38
CA GLU A 137 11.80 7.79 8.39
C GLU A 137 12.46 6.53 7.81
N PHE A 138 11.86 5.35 8.01
CA PHE A 138 12.33 4.07 7.46
C PHE A 138 12.26 4.04 5.93
N ASN A 139 11.24 4.64 5.32
CA ASN A 139 10.97 4.55 3.87
C ASN A 139 11.61 5.66 3.03
N LEU A 140 12.15 6.70 3.66
CA LEU A 140 12.72 7.87 2.99
C LEU A 140 14.25 7.89 3.13
N HIS A 141 14.81 8.95 3.70
CA HIS A 141 16.25 9.17 3.72
C HIS A 141 16.99 8.34 4.77
N LEU A 142 16.27 7.83 5.79
CA LEU A 142 16.82 7.14 6.95
C LEU A 142 18.02 7.89 7.56
N THR A 143 19.24 7.43 7.30
CA THR A 143 20.52 8.01 7.76
C THR A 143 21.43 8.48 6.63
N GLY A 144 20.95 8.47 5.38
CA GLY A 144 21.69 8.95 4.20
C GLY A 144 22.56 7.90 3.51
N ASP A 145 22.46 6.61 3.86
CA ASP A 145 23.34 5.56 3.33
C ASP A 145 23.22 5.41 1.80
N ILE A 146 22.00 5.43 1.27
CA ILE A 146 21.75 5.36 -0.17
C ILE A 146 22.26 6.63 -0.88
N HIS A 147 22.24 7.79 -0.21
CA HIS A 147 22.81 9.02 -0.76
C HIS A 147 24.34 8.91 -0.87
N ALA A 148 25.00 8.36 0.15
CA ALA A 148 26.44 8.07 0.12
C ALA A 148 26.81 7.10 -1.02
N ILE A 149 26.02 6.04 -1.22
CA ILE A 149 26.18 5.09 -2.33
C ILE A 149 26.03 5.82 -3.67
N THR A 150 25.01 6.65 -3.81
CA THR A 150 24.73 7.41 -5.04
C THR A 150 25.91 8.33 -5.37
N ALA A 151 26.42 9.07 -4.40
CA ALA A 151 27.57 9.95 -4.55
C ALA A 151 28.84 9.16 -4.93
N ALA A 152 29.12 8.06 -4.23
CA ALA A 152 30.29 7.22 -4.50
C ALA A 152 30.23 6.59 -5.90
N ASN A 153 29.09 6.03 -6.29
CA ASN A 153 28.92 5.41 -7.61
C ASN A 153 29.12 6.44 -8.73
N ASN A 154 28.54 7.63 -8.57
CA ASN A 154 28.62 8.68 -9.57
C ASN A 154 30.00 9.36 -9.60
N LEU A 155 30.74 9.40 -8.49
CA LEU A 155 32.15 9.79 -8.48
C LEU A 155 33.00 8.81 -9.30
N LEU A 156 32.80 7.50 -9.15
CA LEU A 156 33.48 6.50 -9.97
C LEU A 156 33.11 6.65 -11.45
N ALA A 157 31.84 6.87 -11.77
CA ALA A 157 31.40 7.12 -13.15
C ALA A 157 32.07 8.37 -13.76
N ALA A 158 32.16 9.47 -12.99
CA ALA A 158 32.87 10.67 -13.42
C ALA A 158 34.36 10.40 -13.65
N ALA A 159 35.02 9.66 -12.74
CA ALA A 159 36.43 9.32 -12.86
C ALA A 159 36.76 8.50 -14.11
N ILE A 160 35.87 7.59 -14.52
CA ILE A 160 36.01 6.82 -15.77
C ILE A 160 36.05 7.78 -16.97
N ASP A 161 35.04 8.65 -17.07
CA ASP A 161 34.90 9.56 -18.21
C ASP A 161 36.06 10.58 -18.27
N THR A 162 36.42 11.17 -17.14
CA THR A 162 37.59 12.06 -17.02
C THR A 162 38.89 11.37 -17.41
N ARG A 163 39.08 10.10 -17.01
CA ARG A 163 40.28 9.36 -17.38
C ARG A 163 40.38 9.11 -18.87
N ILE A 164 39.28 8.70 -19.52
CA ILE A 164 39.23 8.49 -20.97
C ILE A 164 39.55 9.78 -21.71
N PHE A 165 38.96 10.90 -21.29
CA PHE A 165 39.21 12.22 -21.88
C PHE A 165 40.67 12.67 -21.76
N HIS A 166 41.28 12.52 -20.59
CA HIS A 166 42.67 12.93 -20.41
C HIS A 166 43.68 12.02 -21.11
N GLU A 167 43.37 10.72 -21.26
CA GLU A 167 44.17 9.85 -22.08
C GLU A 167 44.07 10.25 -23.56
N SER A 168 42.88 10.44 -24.12
CA SER A 168 42.74 10.76 -25.56
C SER A 168 43.37 12.11 -25.96
N THR A 169 43.53 13.06 -25.03
CA THR A 169 43.97 14.44 -25.32
C THR A 169 45.44 14.74 -24.99
N GLN A 170 46.17 13.83 -24.34
CA GLN A 170 47.51 14.12 -23.81
C GLN A 170 48.55 13.10 -24.26
N SER A 171 49.82 13.51 -24.31
CA SER A 171 50.96 12.58 -24.49
C SER A 171 51.26 11.84 -23.19
N ASP A 172 51.90 10.66 -23.28
CA ASP A 172 52.19 9.80 -22.13
C ASP A 172 52.98 10.52 -21.03
N LYS A 173 53.99 11.30 -21.44
CA LYS A 173 54.81 12.11 -20.52
C LYS A 173 54.00 13.23 -19.86
N ALA A 174 53.15 13.91 -20.62
CA ALA A 174 52.30 14.97 -20.07
C ALA A 174 51.27 14.42 -19.08
N LEU A 175 50.70 13.24 -19.37
CA LEU A 175 49.77 12.56 -18.50
C LEU A 175 50.44 12.11 -17.19
N LEU A 176 51.61 11.47 -17.25
CA LEU A 176 52.39 11.13 -16.05
C LEU A 176 52.68 12.36 -15.19
N ASN A 177 53.09 13.47 -15.82
CA ASN A 177 53.39 14.70 -15.13
C ASN A 177 52.16 15.29 -14.41
N ARG A 178 50.95 15.08 -14.92
CA ARG A 178 49.71 15.53 -14.26
C ARG A 178 49.22 14.56 -13.19
N LEU A 179 49.45 13.26 -13.38
CA LEU A 179 49.19 12.24 -12.35
C LEU A 179 50.12 12.38 -11.15
N CYS A 180 51.37 12.77 -11.37
CA CYS A 180 52.38 12.97 -10.34
C CYS A 180 52.89 14.42 -10.36
N PRO A 181 52.09 15.42 -9.94
CA PRO A 181 52.49 16.83 -10.00
C PRO A 181 53.74 17.12 -9.15
N LEU A 182 54.41 18.23 -9.44
CA LEU A 182 55.55 18.69 -8.63
C LEU A 182 55.05 19.13 -7.25
N ASN A 183 55.71 18.66 -6.20
CA ASN A 183 55.51 19.17 -4.85
C ASN A 183 56.21 20.54 -4.67
N LYS A 184 56.11 21.13 -3.47
CA LYS A 184 56.77 22.42 -3.15
C LYS A 184 58.31 22.41 -3.31
N GLU A 185 58.92 21.23 -3.30
CA GLU A 185 60.38 21.02 -3.44
C GLU A 185 60.77 20.70 -4.89
N GLY A 186 59.82 20.76 -5.84
CA GLY A 186 60.08 20.45 -7.25
C GLY A 186 60.30 18.96 -7.52
N LYS A 187 59.82 18.06 -6.66
CA LYS A 187 59.92 16.60 -6.84
C LYS A 187 58.57 15.99 -7.15
N ARG A 188 58.57 14.95 -7.99
CA ARG A 188 57.39 14.12 -8.26
C ARG A 188 57.41 12.85 -7.41
N SER A 189 56.26 12.45 -6.90
CA SER A 189 56.09 11.22 -6.13
C SER A 189 54.81 10.49 -6.56
N PHE A 190 54.83 9.16 -6.48
CA PHE A 190 53.61 8.38 -6.54
C PHE A 190 52.81 8.52 -5.25
N SER A 191 51.49 8.51 -5.35
CA SER A 191 50.62 8.33 -4.19
C SER A 191 50.53 6.85 -3.80
N ASP A 192 50.14 6.56 -2.56
CA ASP A 192 50.08 5.18 -2.04
C ASP A 192 49.29 4.22 -2.94
N ILE A 193 48.19 4.71 -3.51
CA ILE A 193 47.33 3.94 -4.39
C ILE A 193 48.03 3.54 -5.71
N MET A 194 48.92 4.38 -6.22
CA MET A 194 49.65 4.12 -7.46
C MET A 194 50.65 2.97 -7.32
N PHE A 195 51.17 2.72 -6.11
CA PHE A 195 52.05 1.57 -5.87
C PHE A 195 51.32 0.22 -6.06
N ARG A 196 50.00 0.15 -5.79
CA ARG A 196 49.20 -1.05 -6.08
C ARG A 196 49.22 -1.36 -7.58
N ARG A 197 49.07 -0.33 -8.42
CA ARG A 197 49.15 -0.47 -9.88
C ARG A 197 50.55 -0.84 -10.34
N LEU A 198 51.61 -0.19 -9.83
CA LEU A 198 53.00 -0.52 -10.17
C LEU A 198 53.31 -2.00 -9.88
N LYS A 199 52.92 -2.48 -8.70
CA LYS A 199 53.05 -3.90 -8.32
C LYS A 199 52.36 -4.83 -9.31
N ARG A 200 51.11 -4.51 -9.71
CA ARG A 200 50.36 -5.31 -10.69
C ARG A 200 51.00 -5.32 -12.07
N LEU A 201 51.61 -4.21 -12.47
CA LEU A 201 52.29 -4.10 -13.76
C LEU A 201 53.71 -4.71 -13.77
N GLY A 202 54.20 -5.18 -12.61
CA GLY A 202 55.54 -5.74 -12.44
C GLY A 202 56.65 -4.67 -12.43
N ILE A 203 56.32 -3.42 -12.06
CA ILE A 203 57.27 -2.30 -12.03
C ILE A 203 57.73 -2.09 -10.58
N SER A 204 59.04 -2.27 -10.33
CA SER A 204 59.65 -2.14 -8.99
C SER A 204 60.12 -0.72 -8.65
N LYS A 205 60.20 0.17 -9.65
CA LYS A 205 60.65 1.55 -9.49
C LYS A 205 59.69 2.37 -8.63
N THR A 206 60.23 3.21 -7.75
CA THR A 206 59.42 3.96 -6.77
C THR A 206 59.36 5.46 -7.05
N LYS A 207 60.10 5.96 -8.06
CA LYS A 207 60.04 7.37 -8.49
C LYS A 207 59.53 7.50 -9.92
N PRO A 208 58.62 8.46 -10.20
CA PRO A 208 58.11 8.68 -11.56
C PRO A 208 59.18 8.95 -12.61
N GLU A 209 60.26 9.64 -12.22
CA GLU A 209 61.35 10.05 -13.12
C GLU A 209 62.27 8.89 -13.54
N GLU A 210 62.25 7.78 -12.78
CA GLU A 210 63.05 6.60 -13.07
C GLU A 210 62.36 5.68 -14.11
N LEU A 211 61.07 5.92 -14.42
CA LEU A 211 60.33 5.13 -15.40
C LEU A 211 60.86 5.35 -16.82
N THR A 212 61.12 4.25 -17.52
CA THR A 212 61.41 4.27 -18.96
C THR A 212 60.19 4.69 -19.77
N PRO A 213 60.32 5.18 -21.01
CA PRO A 213 59.17 5.57 -21.83
C PRO A 213 58.10 4.46 -21.98
N GLN A 214 58.52 3.20 -22.03
CA GLN A 214 57.62 2.04 -22.10
C GLN A 214 56.85 1.84 -20.78
N GLU A 215 57.53 1.96 -19.64
CA GLU A 215 56.90 1.89 -18.32
C GLU A 215 55.97 3.08 -18.07
N VAL A 216 56.35 4.28 -18.51
CA VAL A 216 55.49 5.47 -18.47
C VAL A 216 54.19 5.21 -19.22
N LYS A 217 54.27 4.70 -20.47
CA LYS A 217 53.09 4.36 -21.25
C LYS A 217 52.22 3.32 -20.53
N LYS A 218 52.82 2.23 -20.05
CA LYS A 218 52.11 1.13 -19.37
C LYS A 218 51.44 1.58 -18.06
N PHE A 219 52.10 2.45 -17.30
CA PHE A 219 51.56 2.96 -16.03
C PHE A 219 50.50 4.04 -16.24
N ALA A 220 50.82 5.07 -17.02
CA ALA A 220 49.98 6.26 -17.18
C ALA A 220 48.71 5.99 -18.02
N ARG A 221 48.75 5.04 -18.96
CA ARG A 221 47.57 4.64 -19.74
C ARG A 221 46.86 3.47 -19.08
N LEU A 222 45.55 3.61 -18.84
CA LEU A 222 44.68 2.47 -18.58
C LEU A 222 44.20 1.84 -19.89
N ASP A 223 44.14 2.64 -20.97
CA ASP A 223 43.71 2.23 -22.30
C ASP A 223 42.35 1.51 -22.27
N ILE A 224 41.40 2.08 -21.53
CA ILE A 224 40.04 1.55 -21.36
C ILE A 224 39.40 1.39 -22.74
N ASP A 225 38.85 0.22 -23.02
CA ASP A 225 37.97 0.00 -24.16
C ASP A 225 36.56 0.54 -23.81
N PRO A 226 36.09 1.61 -24.47
CA PRO A 226 34.78 2.20 -24.17
C PRO A 226 33.62 1.22 -24.33
N ALA A 227 33.72 0.24 -25.23
CA ALA A 227 32.65 -0.75 -25.47
C ALA A 227 32.54 -1.77 -24.33
N SER A 228 33.59 -1.93 -23.53
CA SER A 228 33.65 -2.86 -22.41
C SER A 228 33.17 -2.27 -21.09
N ILE A 229 32.87 -0.95 -21.03
CA ILE A 229 32.48 -0.28 -19.80
C ILE A 229 31.10 -0.78 -19.35
N THR A 230 31.08 -1.45 -18.21
CA THR A 230 29.85 -1.95 -17.58
C THR A 230 29.31 -0.97 -16.54
N TRP A 231 30.15 -0.06 -16.03
CA TRP A 231 29.77 0.88 -14.99
C TRP A 231 28.80 1.95 -15.49
N ARG A 232 27.65 2.04 -14.83
CA ARG A 232 26.57 2.99 -15.09
C ARG A 232 26.46 4.00 -13.95
N ARG A 233 25.75 5.10 -14.20
CA ARG A 233 25.41 6.07 -13.14
C ARG A 233 24.21 5.57 -12.32
N VAL A 234 23.93 6.17 -11.18
CA VAL A 234 22.76 5.79 -10.38
C VAL A 234 22.01 6.98 -9.78
N MET A 235 20.72 6.77 -9.50
CA MET A 235 19.84 7.70 -8.80
C MET A 235 18.75 6.91 -8.09
N ASP A 236 18.36 7.30 -6.86
CA ASP A 236 17.32 6.59 -6.10
C ASP A 236 15.91 7.15 -6.37
N VAL A 237 15.52 7.16 -7.65
CA VAL A 237 14.21 7.58 -8.16
C VAL A 237 13.82 6.67 -9.33
N ASN A 238 12.53 6.39 -9.48
CA ASN A 238 12.01 5.56 -10.58
C ASN A 238 11.95 6.35 -11.91
N ASP A 239 13.05 6.46 -12.64
CA ASP A 239 13.12 7.21 -13.91
C ASP A 239 13.49 6.34 -15.12
N ARG A 240 12.46 5.89 -15.87
CA ARG A 240 12.65 5.05 -17.05
C ARG A 240 13.39 5.74 -18.20
N PHE A 241 13.39 7.07 -18.28
CA PHE A 241 14.03 7.79 -19.40
C PHE A 241 15.55 7.84 -19.27
N LEU A 242 16.09 7.61 -18.06
CA LEU A 242 17.53 7.52 -17.83
C LEU A 242 18.11 6.12 -18.09
N ARG A 243 17.29 5.12 -18.47
CA ARG A 243 17.76 3.76 -18.78
C ARG A 243 18.86 3.73 -19.84
N LYS A 244 18.82 4.64 -20.81
CA LYS A 244 19.79 4.76 -21.89
C LYS A 244 19.90 6.22 -22.33
N ILE A 245 21.11 6.77 -22.25
CA ILE A 245 21.42 8.17 -22.55
C ILE A 245 22.75 8.27 -23.31
N THR A 246 23.00 9.42 -23.91
CA THR A 246 24.32 9.79 -24.45
C THR A 246 24.89 10.95 -23.63
N ILE A 247 26.13 10.83 -23.18
CA ILE A 247 26.84 11.87 -22.40
C ILE A 247 27.94 12.54 -23.23
N GLY A 248 28.55 13.61 -22.69
CA GLY A 248 29.66 14.32 -23.34
C GLY A 248 29.24 15.18 -24.53
N GLN A 249 27.99 15.64 -24.54
CA GLN A 249 27.43 16.47 -25.63
C GLN A 249 27.84 17.96 -25.55
N GLY A 250 28.56 18.35 -24.48
CA GLY A 250 29.07 19.70 -24.30
C GLY A 250 30.08 20.09 -25.39
N PRO A 251 30.26 21.40 -25.64
CA PRO A 251 31.20 21.88 -26.66
C PRO A 251 32.66 21.53 -26.33
N GLU A 252 33.02 21.43 -25.05
CA GLU A 252 34.39 21.11 -24.59
C GLU A 252 34.70 19.61 -24.73
N GLU A 253 33.69 18.75 -24.62
CA GLU A 253 33.78 17.29 -24.80
C GLU A 253 33.47 16.84 -26.24
N LYS A 254 33.29 17.79 -27.17
CA LYS A 254 32.83 17.51 -28.55
C LYS A 254 33.67 16.42 -29.21
N GLY A 255 33.00 15.37 -29.69
CA GLY A 255 33.62 14.21 -30.32
C GLY A 255 34.01 13.08 -29.36
N MET A 256 33.86 13.27 -28.04
CA MET A 256 34.10 12.25 -27.00
C MET A 256 32.79 11.84 -26.30
N VAL A 257 31.79 11.54 -27.11
CA VAL A 257 30.47 11.09 -26.65
C VAL A 257 30.48 9.59 -26.42
N ARG A 258 29.71 9.12 -25.42
CA ARG A 258 29.42 7.68 -25.27
C ARG A 258 27.99 7.43 -24.82
N GLU A 259 27.51 6.25 -25.17
CA GLU A 259 26.25 5.72 -24.66
C GLU A 259 26.45 5.13 -23.24
N THR A 260 25.50 5.40 -22.36
CA THR A 260 25.46 4.83 -21.01
C THR A 260 24.01 4.86 -20.48
N GLY A 261 23.81 4.75 -19.17
CA GLY A 261 22.52 4.95 -18.52
C GLY A 261 22.63 5.04 -17.01
N PHE A 262 21.46 5.13 -16.38
CA PHE A 262 21.29 5.08 -14.94
C PHE A 262 20.61 3.79 -14.50
N ASP A 263 21.00 3.31 -13.34
CA ASP A 263 20.29 2.29 -12.56
C ASP A 263 19.78 2.90 -11.25
N ILE A 264 18.81 2.26 -10.60
CA ILE A 264 18.39 2.71 -9.27
C ILE A 264 19.55 2.51 -8.28
N SER A 265 19.75 3.40 -7.30
CA SER A 265 20.96 3.37 -6.44
C SER A 265 21.18 2.04 -5.71
N VAL A 266 20.11 1.36 -5.33
CA VAL A 266 20.17 0.03 -4.70
C VAL A 266 20.60 -1.11 -5.64
N ALA A 267 20.66 -0.86 -6.95
CA ALA A 267 21.20 -1.76 -7.96
C ALA A 267 22.73 -1.58 -8.18
N SER A 268 23.35 -0.58 -7.56
CA SER A 268 24.80 -0.35 -7.64
C SER A 268 25.58 -1.53 -7.05
N GLU A 269 26.73 -1.86 -7.64
CA GLU A 269 27.68 -2.78 -7.02
C GLU A 269 28.17 -2.28 -5.65
N ILE A 270 28.25 -0.96 -5.43
CA ILE A 270 28.62 -0.39 -4.13
C ILE A 270 27.61 -0.77 -3.04
N MET A 271 26.31 -0.88 -3.38
CA MET A 271 25.30 -1.38 -2.45
C MET A 271 25.57 -2.85 -2.08
N ALA A 272 25.95 -3.68 -3.05
CA ALA A 272 26.31 -5.07 -2.80
C ALA A 272 27.61 -5.19 -1.99
N VAL A 273 28.59 -4.31 -2.21
CA VAL A 273 29.82 -4.20 -1.41
C VAL A 273 29.51 -3.83 0.03
N LEU A 274 28.67 -2.81 0.26
CA LEU A 274 28.24 -2.42 1.60
C LEU A 274 27.55 -3.58 2.33
N ALA A 275 26.71 -4.34 1.63
CA ALA A 275 26.01 -5.46 2.22
C ALA A 275 26.92 -6.68 2.52
N LEU A 276 27.98 -6.91 1.74
CA LEU A 276 28.87 -8.07 1.90
C LEU A 276 30.19 -7.76 2.62
N THR A 277 30.43 -6.52 3.01
CA THR A 277 31.66 -6.20 3.74
C THR A 277 31.62 -6.69 5.18
N THR A 278 32.79 -7.02 5.71
CA THR A 278 32.99 -7.50 7.08
C THR A 278 33.63 -6.46 8.00
N SER A 279 34.26 -5.42 7.44
CA SER A 279 34.97 -4.36 8.15
C SER A 279 35.23 -3.18 7.22
N LEU A 280 35.66 -2.03 7.77
CA LEU A 280 36.05 -0.87 6.95
C LEU A 280 37.24 -1.19 6.01
N ALA A 281 38.20 -2.00 6.49
CA ALA A 281 39.35 -2.43 5.69
C ALA A 281 38.92 -3.32 4.52
N ASP A 282 38.01 -4.26 4.77
CA ASP A 282 37.42 -5.11 3.73
C ASP A 282 36.61 -4.28 2.72
N MET A 283 35.83 -3.29 3.18
CA MET A 283 35.06 -2.41 2.29
C MET A 283 35.99 -1.62 1.37
N ARG A 284 37.08 -1.06 1.91
CA ARG A 284 38.10 -0.36 1.11
C ARG A 284 38.68 -1.26 0.03
N GLU A 285 38.99 -2.49 0.36
CA GLU A 285 39.58 -3.45 -0.57
C GLU A 285 38.59 -3.86 -1.66
N ARG A 286 37.33 -4.13 -1.28
CA ARG A 286 36.24 -4.46 -2.22
C ARG A 286 35.94 -3.30 -3.17
N LEU A 287 35.83 -2.07 -2.66
CA LEU A 287 35.63 -0.87 -3.47
C LEU A 287 36.79 -0.67 -4.47
N GLY A 288 38.03 -0.97 -4.05
CA GLY A 288 39.20 -0.88 -4.92
C GLY A 288 39.22 -1.92 -6.04
N LYS A 289 38.72 -3.13 -5.76
CA LYS A 289 38.67 -4.27 -6.69
C LYS A 289 37.54 -4.22 -7.71
N MET A 290 36.55 -3.34 -7.56
CA MET A 290 35.46 -3.20 -8.52
C MET A 290 36.02 -2.98 -9.93
N VAL A 291 35.56 -3.78 -10.89
CA VAL A 291 35.98 -3.72 -12.29
C VAL A 291 34.99 -2.87 -13.08
N ILE A 292 35.48 -1.80 -13.72
CA ILE A 292 34.63 -0.85 -14.45
C ILE A 292 34.45 -1.21 -15.93
N GLY A 293 35.31 -2.09 -16.42
CA GLY A 293 35.47 -2.48 -17.82
C GLY A 293 36.85 -3.09 -18.04
N ASN A 294 37.22 -3.28 -19.30
CA ASN A 294 38.50 -3.83 -19.71
C ASN A 294 39.35 -2.77 -20.43
N SER A 295 40.66 -2.98 -20.46
CA SER A 295 41.54 -2.31 -21.41
C SER A 295 41.34 -2.90 -22.81
N LYS A 296 41.86 -2.23 -23.84
CA LYS A 296 41.87 -2.78 -25.22
C LYS A 296 42.66 -4.09 -25.36
N ALA A 297 43.52 -4.42 -24.39
CA ALA A 297 44.21 -5.70 -24.33
C ALA A 297 43.38 -6.83 -23.67
N GLY A 298 42.20 -6.51 -23.12
CA GLY A 298 41.33 -7.45 -22.41
C GLY A 298 41.60 -7.58 -20.91
N ASP A 299 42.58 -6.83 -20.37
CA ASP A 299 42.87 -6.82 -18.93
C ASP A 299 41.80 -6.02 -18.16
N PRO A 300 41.36 -6.49 -16.98
CA PRO A 300 40.37 -5.79 -16.16
C PRO A 300 40.94 -4.47 -15.61
N VAL A 301 40.16 -3.40 -15.72
CA VAL A 301 40.46 -2.08 -15.15
C VAL A 301 39.62 -1.87 -13.90
N THR A 302 40.28 -1.53 -12.79
CA THR A 302 39.65 -1.45 -11.46
C THR A 302 39.46 -0.01 -10.98
N ALA A 303 38.65 0.20 -9.95
CA ALA A 303 38.52 1.50 -9.30
C ALA A 303 39.85 1.99 -8.67
N ASP A 304 40.71 1.08 -8.20
CA ASP A 304 42.05 1.42 -7.71
C ASP A 304 43.00 1.85 -8.85
N ASP A 305 42.81 1.38 -10.09
CA ASP A 305 43.57 1.86 -11.25
C ASP A 305 43.26 3.32 -11.61
N LEU A 306 42.01 3.71 -11.39
CA LEU A 306 41.56 5.10 -11.50
C LEU A 306 42.03 5.95 -10.31
N GLY A 307 42.52 5.33 -9.24
CA GLY A 307 42.98 6.00 -8.03
C GLY A 307 41.85 6.42 -7.08
N VAL A 308 40.62 5.93 -7.27
CA VAL A 308 39.44 6.45 -6.56
C VAL A 308 38.95 5.59 -5.40
N GLY A 309 39.40 4.34 -5.25
CA GLY A 309 38.90 3.44 -4.20
C GLY A 309 38.99 4.01 -2.78
N GLY A 310 40.02 4.81 -2.49
CA GLY A 310 40.13 5.54 -1.20
C GLY A 310 39.06 6.62 -1.03
N ALA A 311 38.82 7.43 -2.06
CA ALA A 311 37.78 8.47 -2.05
C ALA A 311 36.37 7.86 -1.91
N LEU A 312 36.11 6.74 -2.60
CA LEU A 312 34.86 5.98 -2.43
C LEU A 312 34.67 5.53 -0.98
N THR A 313 35.74 5.05 -0.33
CA THR A 313 35.70 4.62 1.07
C THR A 313 35.41 5.79 2.01
N VAL A 314 35.97 6.97 1.75
CA VAL A 314 35.69 8.19 2.54
C VAL A 314 34.21 8.58 2.45
N LEU A 315 33.61 8.54 1.25
CA LEU A 315 32.18 8.80 1.08
C LEU A 315 31.30 7.77 1.80
N MET A 316 31.77 6.53 1.91
CA MET A 316 31.05 5.42 2.53
C MET A 316 31.35 5.25 4.03
N LYS A 317 32.22 6.09 4.63
CA LYS A 317 32.80 5.85 5.96
C LYS A 317 31.78 5.77 7.09
N ASP A 318 30.69 6.53 6.97
CA ASP A 318 29.59 6.55 7.95
C ASP A 318 28.48 5.57 7.55
N ALA A 319 28.31 5.36 6.24
CA ALA A 319 27.32 4.45 5.67
C ALA A 319 27.62 2.97 5.94
N ILE A 320 28.81 2.60 6.42
CA ILE A 320 29.13 1.23 6.87
C ILE A 320 28.53 0.87 8.24
N ASN A 321 28.16 1.87 9.04
CA ASN A 321 27.59 1.65 10.36
C ASN A 321 26.09 1.32 10.21
N PRO A 322 25.56 0.24 10.82
CA PRO A 322 24.12 -0.06 10.77
C PRO A 322 23.26 0.96 11.50
N THR A 323 22.01 1.15 11.07
CA THR A 323 21.07 2.05 11.73
C THR A 323 20.19 1.29 12.72
N LEU A 324 20.30 1.60 14.02
CA LEU A 324 19.42 1.11 15.08
C LEU A 324 18.10 1.88 15.08
N MET A 325 17.01 1.12 15.08
CA MET A 325 15.61 1.52 15.22
C MET A 325 14.89 0.53 16.15
N GLN A 326 13.55 0.56 16.18
CA GLN A 326 12.75 -0.31 17.04
C GLN A 326 11.45 -0.76 16.35
N THR A 327 10.87 -1.85 16.86
CA THR A 327 9.52 -2.28 16.50
C THR A 327 8.44 -1.55 17.30
N LEU A 328 7.17 -1.74 16.93
CA LEU A 328 6.01 -1.26 17.72
C LEU A 328 6.05 -1.71 19.19
N GLU A 329 6.62 -2.87 19.51
CA GLU A 329 6.74 -3.37 20.89
C GLU A 329 8.08 -3.01 21.56
N GLY A 330 8.92 -2.20 20.90
CA GLY A 330 10.20 -1.74 21.44
C GLY A 330 11.34 -2.74 21.29
N THR A 331 11.20 -3.78 20.47
CA THR A 331 12.33 -4.69 20.21
C THR A 331 13.35 -4.05 19.25
N PRO A 332 14.67 -4.28 19.43
CA PRO A 332 15.70 -3.64 18.62
C PRO A 332 15.74 -4.09 17.16
N VAL A 333 15.95 -3.14 16.23
CA VAL A 333 16.07 -3.41 14.80
C VAL A 333 17.30 -2.72 14.22
N LEU A 334 18.20 -3.45 13.57
CA LEU A 334 19.27 -2.91 12.74
C LEU A 334 18.84 -2.89 11.27
N VAL A 335 18.72 -1.71 10.70
CA VAL A 335 18.39 -1.47 9.30
C VAL A 335 19.67 -1.10 8.57
N HIS A 336 20.10 -1.91 7.60
CA HIS A 336 21.36 -1.64 6.92
C HIS A 336 21.52 -2.34 5.57
N ALA A 337 21.95 -1.56 4.57
CA ALA A 337 22.03 -1.94 3.16
C ALA A 337 20.70 -2.45 2.57
N GLY A 338 20.59 -2.50 1.26
CA GLY A 338 19.36 -2.93 0.59
C GLY A 338 19.56 -3.35 -0.85
N PRO A 339 20.49 -4.27 -1.16
CA PRO A 339 20.73 -4.69 -2.53
C PRO A 339 19.51 -5.39 -3.13
N PHE A 340 19.38 -5.29 -4.44
CA PHE A 340 18.44 -6.10 -5.21
C PHE A 340 18.64 -7.60 -4.95
N ALA A 341 17.54 -8.36 -4.98
CA ALA A 341 17.57 -9.81 -4.80
C ALA A 341 17.70 -10.59 -6.12
N ASN A 342 17.63 -9.92 -7.28
CA ASN A 342 17.85 -10.55 -8.59
C ASN A 342 19.33 -10.43 -9.01
N ILE A 343 19.82 -9.23 -9.30
CA ILE A 343 21.18 -8.96 -9.78
C ILE A 343 22.21 -8.91 -8.65
N ALA A 344 21.76 -8.98 -7.41
CA ALA A 344 22.59 -9.10 -6.22
C ALA A 344 21.94 -10.09 -5.24
N HIS A 345 22.52 -10.22 -4.05
CA HIS A 345 22.16 -11.26 -3.09
C HIS A 345 20.90 -10.97 -2.26
N GLY A 346 20.40 -9.73 -2.22
CA GLY A 346 19.08 -9.46 -1.64
C GLY A 346 18.96 -9.56 -0.12
N ASN A 347 20.04 -9.35 0.64
CA ASN A 347 20.05 -9.45 2.11
C ASN A 347 20.56 -8.14 2.75
N SER A 348 20.27 -7.94 4.05
CA SER A 348 20.90 -6.88 4.87
C SER A 348 22.41 -7.10 5.01
N SER A 349 23.13 -6.10 5.55
CA SER A 349 24.58 -6.19 5.65
C SER A 349 25.10 -7.28 6.60
N ILE A 350 26.27 -7.86 6.28
CA ILE A 350 27.01 -8.74 7.18
C ILE A 350 27.43 -8.04 8.48
N VAL A 351 27.83 -6.76 8.41
CA VAL A 351 28.22 -5.97 9.58
C VAL A 351 27.09 -5.90 10.62
N ALA A 352 25.86 -5.60 10.18
CA ALA A 352 24.69 -5.55 11.06
C ALA A 352 24.45 -6.89 11.76
N ASP A 353 24.52 -7.99 11.02
CA ASP A 353 24.29 -9.31 11.58
C ASP A 353 25.39 -9.72 12.57
N LYS A 354 26.66 -9.43 12.27
CA LYS A 354 27.78 -9.68 13.21
C LYS A 354 27.62 -8.88 14.50
N ILE A 355 27.27 -7.59 14.40
CA ILE A 355 27.03 -6.74 15.57
C ILE A 355 25.86 -7.31 16.37
N ALA A 356 24.73 -7.59 15.73
CA ALA A 356 23.55 -8.13 16.39
C ALA A 356 23.85 -9.44 17.13
N LEU A 357 24.56 -10.38 16.48
CA LEU A 357 24.87 -11.69 17.04
C LEU A 357 25.71 -11.60 18.31
N LYS A 358 26.69 -10.68 18.32
CA LYS A 358 27.52 -10.40 19.49
C LYS A 358 26.72 -9.73 20.61
N LEU A 359 25.85 -8.76 20.28
CA LEU A 359 25.08 -8.01 21.27
C LEU A 359 24.02 -8.87 21.99
N VAL A 360 23.35 -9.76 21.24
CA VAL A 360 22.37 -10.67 21.86
C VAL A 360 23.07 -11.78 22.64
N GLY A 361 24.25 -12.22 22.19
CA GLY A 361 25.09 -13.21 22.85
C GLY A 361 24.47 -14.62 22.91
N PRO A 362 25.14 -15.56 23.58
CA PRO A 362 24.68 -16.95 23.67
C PRO A 362 23.26 -17.06 24.26
N GLY A 363 22.40 -17.83 23.62
CA GLY A 363 20.99 -17.99 23.99
C GLY A 363 20.07 -16.84 23.53
N GLY A 364 20.63 -15.76 22.96
CA GLY A 364 19.89 -14.73 22.25
C GLY A 364 19.64 -15.08 20.78
N PHE A 365 18.89 -14.24 20.09
CA PHE A 365 18.44 -14.48 18.70
C PHE A 365 18.70 -13.28 17.80
N VAL A 366 19.19 -13.52 16.60
CA VAL A 366 19.17 -12.57 15.50
C VAL A 366 18.22 -13.09 14.44
N VAL A 367 17.19 -12.31 14.14
CA VAL A 367 16.23 -12.61 13.08
C VAL A 367 16.53 -11.71 11.89
N THR A 368 16.92 -12.29 10.76
CA THR A 368 17.12 -11.56 9.50
C THR A 368 16.22 -12.11 8.41
N GLU A 369 16.19 -11.49 7.25
CA GLU A 369 15.38 -11.93 6.12
C GLU A 369 16.16 -11.92 4.80
N ALA A 370 15.65 -12.71 3.85
CA ALA A 370 16.16 -12.74 2.49
C ALA A 370 15.08 -12.31 1.48
N GLY A 371 15.46 -11.52 0.49
CA GLY A 371 14.54 -10.99 -0.52
C GLY A 371 13.98 -12.06 -1.47
N PHE A 372 12.75 -11.86 -1.95
CA PHE A 372 12.00 -12.82 -2.79
C PHE A 372 11.69 -14.15 -2.08
N GLY A 373 11.55 -15.25 -2.84
CA GLY A 373 11.35 -16.59 -2.30
C GLY A 373 12.67 -17.25 -1.91
N SER A 374 12.59 -18.39 -1.24
CA SER A 374 13.76 -19.11 -0.72
C SER A 374 14.66 -19.67 -1.83
N ASP A 375 14.12 -19.84 -3.03
CA ASP A 375 14.84 -20.20 -4.26
C ASP A 375 15.83 -19.13 -4.75
N ILE A 376 15.65 -17.88 -4.32
CA ILE A 376 16.53 -16.76 -4.68
C ILE A 376 17.18 -16.19 -3.43
N GLY A 377 16.39 -15.67 -2.50
CA GLY A 377 16.90 -14.96 -1.33
C GLY A 377 17.70 -15.87 -0.42
N THR A 378 17.07 -16.94 0.06
CA THR A 378 17.69 -17.88 0.99
C THR A 378 18.85 -18.63 0.32
N GLU A 379 18.72 -19.02 -0.95
CA GLU A 379 19.84 -19.60 -1.73
C GLU A 379 21.08 -18.68 -1.71
N LYS A 380 20.91 -17.39 -2.01
CA LYS A 380 22.02 -16.42 -2.01
C LYS A 380 22.49 -16.06 -0.61
N PHE A 381 21.60 -16.05 0.38
CA PHE A 381 21.97 -15.92 1.78
C PHE A 381 22.94 -17.04 2.19
N MET A 382 22.65 -18.29 1.81
CA MET A 382 23.50 -19.43 2.11
C MET A 382 24.79 -19.42 1.28
N ASN A 383 24.70 -19.40 -0.06
CA ASN A 383 25.87 -19.60 -0.92
C ASN A 383 26.79 -18.38 -1.05
N ILE A 384 26.31 -17.17 -0.74
CA ILE A 384 27.06 -15.91 -0.85
C ILE A 384 27.28 -15.30 0.53
N LYS A 385 26.21 -14.90 1.24
CA LYS A 385 26.34 -14.13 2.49
C LYS A 385 27.01 -14.94 3.60
N CYS A 386 26.52 -16.15 3.88
CA CYS A 386 27.12 -17.04 4.90
C CYS A 386 28.57 -17.42 4.56
N ARG A 387 28.86 -17.62 3.26
CA ARG A 387 30.22 -17.91 2.79
C ARG A 387 31.19 -16.75 3.06
N TYR A 388 30.78 -15.51 2.82
CA TYR A 388 31.62 -14.33 3.08
C TYR A 388 31.66 -13.93 4.54
N SER A 389 30.56 -14.10 5.29
CA SER A 389 30.49 -13.70 6.68
C SER A 389 31.17 -14.70 7.62
N GLY A 390 31.18 -15.99 7.23
CA GLY A 390 31.51 -17.12 8.10
C GLY A 390 30.40 -17.49 9.08
N LEU A 391 29.24 -16.82 9.00
CA LEU A 391 28.11 -17.06 9.91
C LEU A 391 27.30 -18.29 9.46
N THR A 392 26.83 -19.05 10.44
CA THR A 392 26.02 -20.26 10.20
C THR A 392 24.63 -20.07 10.80
N PRO A 393 23.54 -20.05 10.00
CA PRO A 393 22.19 -20.03 10.52
C PRO A 393 21.83 -21.38 11.14
N GLN A 394 21.11 -21.37 12.27
CA GLN A 394 20.61 -22.60 12.92
C GLN A 394 19.19 -22.96 12.45
N CYS A 395 18.40 -21.96 12.06
CA CYS A 395 17.02 -22.15 11.60
C CYS A 395 16.73 -21.25 10.40
N ALA A 396 15.95 -21.77 9.45
CA ALA A 396 15.32 -20.99 8.40
C ALA A 396 13.79 -21.02 8.58
N VAL A 397 13.15 -19.86 8.53
CA VAL A 397 11.69 -19.76 8.52
C VAL A 397 11.22 -19.60 7.07
N ILE A 398 10.23 -20.37 6.63
CA ILE A 398 9.61 -20.22 5.31
C ILE A 398 8.18 -19.72 5.50
N VAL A 399 7.92 -18.51 5.02
CA VAL A 399 6.60 -17.87 5.10
C VAL A 399 5.72 -18.29 3.91
N ALA A 400 4.46 -18.63 4.20
CA ALA A 400 3.42 -18.94 3.22
C ALA A 400 2.07 -18.36 3.65
N THR A 401 1.16 -18.18 2.69
CA THR A 401 -0.25 -17.80 2.92
C THR A 401 -1.16 -18.73 2.14
N ILE A 402 -2.39 -18.92 2.62
CA ILE A 402 -3.40 -19.76 1.93
C ILE A 402 -3.64 -19.24 0.51
N ARG A 403 -3.83 -17.93 0.36
CA ARG A 403 -4.10 -17.28 -0.92
C ARG A 403 -2.96 -17.48 -1.94
N ALA A 404 -1.70 -17.31 -1.52
CA ALA A 404 -0.55 -17.54 -2.40
C ALA A 404 -0.43 -19.02 -2.81
N LEU A 405 -0.70 -19.95 -1.89
CA LEU A 405 -0.70 -21.38 -2.21
C LEU A 405 -1.83 -21.76 -3.16
N LYS A 406 -3.03 -21.20 -3.02
CA LYS A 406 -4.11 -21.39 -4.01
C LYS A 406 -3.69 -20.94 -5.40
N MET A 407 -2.99 -19.81 -5.52
CA MET A 407 -2.47 -19.34 -6.81
C MET A 407 -1.44 -20.33 -7.37
N HIS A 408 -0.58 -20.88 -6.50
CA HIS A 408 0.34 -21.93 -6.90
C HIS A 408 -0.34 -23.25 -7.30
N GLY A 409 -1.53 -23.52 -6.78
CA GLY A 409 -2.37 -24.68 -7.13
C GLY A 409 -3.22 -24.52 -8.38
N GLY A 410 -3.06 -23.43 -9.13
CA GLY A 410 -3.82 -23.17 -10.36
C GLY A 410 -5.00 -22.23 -10.19
N GLY A 411 -5.04 -21.43 -9.13
CA GLY A 411 -6.03 -20.39 -8.93
C GLY A 411 -6.03 -19.33 -10.06
N PRO A 412 -7.13 -18.59 -10.26
CA PRO A 412 -7.27 -17.58 -11.32
C PRO A 412 -6.20 -16.48 -11.28
N GLU A 413 -5.80 -15.94 -12.43
CA GLU A 413 -4.78 -14.88 -12.47
C GLU A 413 -5.22 -13.63 -11.69
N VAL A 414 -4.32 -13.13 -10.83
CA VAL A 414 -4.53 -11.91 -10.05
C VAL A 414 -3.90 -10.74 -10.80
N VAL A 415 -4.71 -9.76 -11.13
CA VAL A 415 -4.27 -8.51 -11.78
C VAL A 415 -4.44 -7.38 -10.78
N ALA A 416 -3.37 -6.62 -10.52
CA ALA A 416 -3.42 -5.45 -9.65
C ALA A 416 -4.53 -4.49 -10.12
N GLY A 417 -5.42 -4.11 -9.19
CA GLY A 417 -6.59 -3.34 -9.55
C GLY A 417 -7.65 -4.11 -10.37
N LYS A 418 -7.74 -5.46 -10.25
CA LYS A 418 -8.95 -6.30 -10.46
C LYS A 418 -9.44 -6.93 -9.14
N PRO A 419 -10.76 -7.04 -8.84
CA PRO A 419 -11.19 -7.61 -7.56
C PRO A 419 -10.71 -9.06 -7.48
N LEU A 420 -10.37 -9.52 -6.28
CA LEU A 420 -9.93 -10.90 -6.10
C LEU A 420 -11.05 -11.87 -6.46
N ASP A 421 -10.69 -12.91 -7.20
CA ASP A 421 -11.60 -14.01 -7.51
C ASP A 421 -12.04 -14.70 -6.22
N ARG A 422 -13.29 -15.19 -6.19
CA ARG A 422 -13.86 -15.90 -5.05
C ARG A 422 -13.03 -17.10 -4.63
N ALA A 423 -12.33 -17.75 -5.57
CA ALA A 423 -11.40 -18.84 -5.26
C ALA A 423 -10.39 -18.48 -4.16
N TYR A 424 -10.00 -17.21 -4.04
CA TYR A 424 -9.06 -16.74 -3.02
C TYR A 424 -9.71 -16.33 -1.70
N THR A 425 -11.01 -16.02 -1.69
CA THR A 425 -11.73 -15.50 -0.51
C THR A 425 -12.70 -16.50 0.11
N THR A 426 -12.97 -17.61 -0.57
CA THR A 426 -13.73 -18.76 -0.03
C THR A 426 -12.83 -19.97 0.16
N GLU A 427 -13.21 -20.88 1.06
CA GLU A 427 -12.50 -22.14 1.28
C GLU A 427 -12.33 -22.95 -0.01
N ASN A 428 -11.10 -23.39 -0.28
CA ASN A 428 -10.76 -24.34 -1.35
C ASN A 428 -9.49 -25.11 -0.97
N VAL A 429 -9.66 -26.17 -0.17
CA VAL A 429 -8.55 -27.02 0.31
C VAL A 429 -7.79 -27.67 -0.85
N SER A 430 -8.49 -28.11 -1.91
CA SER A 430 -7.84 -28.78 -3.04
C SER A 430 -6.85 -27.89 -3.79
N LEU A 431 -7.16 -26.59 -3.98
CA LEU A 431 -6.21 -25.64 -4.56
C LEU A 431 -5.01 -25.41 -3.63
N VAL A 432 -5.23 -25.35 -2.32
CA VAL A 432 -4.13 -25.21 -1.34
C VAL A 432 -3.20 -26.42 -1.40
N GLU A 433 -3.75 -27.63 -1.38
CA GLU A 433 -3.00 -28.88 -1.47
C GLU A 433 -2.22 -28.98 -2.78
N ALA A 434 -2.86 -28.64 -3.92
CA ALA A 434 -2.20 -28.59 -5.22
C ALA A 434 -1.03 -27.58 -5.24
N GLY A 435 -1.17 -26.45 -4.54
CA GLY A 435 -0.13 -25.43 -4.42
C GLY A 435 1.00 -25.76 -3.46
N CYS A 436 0.78 -26.66 -2.50
CA CYS A 436 1.77 -27.04 -1.49
C CYS A 436 3.02 -27.70 -2.09
N VAL A 437 2.99 -28.14 -3.35
CA VAL A 437 4.20 -28.58 -4.08
C VAL A 437 5.27 -27.47 -4.16
N ASN A 438 4.86 -26.19 -4.23
CA ASN A 438 5.78 -25.05 -4.21
C ASN A 438 6.49 -24.97 -2.85
N LEU A 439 5.71 -24.99 -1.76
CA LEU A 439 6.21 -24.97 -0.39
C LEU A 439 7.13 -26.17 -0.11
N ALA A 440 6.73 -27.37 -0.53
CA ALA A 440 7.52 -28.60 -0.34
C ALA A 440 8.90 -28.51 -1.00
N ARG A 441 9.00 -27.92 -2.20
CA ARG A 441 10.30 -27.70 -2.86
C ARG A 441 11.16 -26.70 -2.08
N HIS A 442 10.59 -25.59 -1.60
CA HIS A 442 11.34 -24.63 -0.79
C HIS A 442 11.87 -25.26 0.51
N ILE A 443 11.06 -26.09 1.18
CA ILE A 443 11.49 -26.84 2.37
C ILE A 443 12.64 -27.78 2.02
N SER A 444 12.50 -28.60 0.98
CA SER A 444 13.53 -29.55 0.55
C SER A 444 14.85 -28.86 0.20
N ASN A 445 14.78 -27.81 -0.62
CA ASN A 445 15.95 -27.02 -1.04
C ASN A 445 16.66 -26.37 0.16
N THR A 446 15.90 -25.84 1.11
CA THR A 446 16.47 -25.18 2.29
C THR A 446 17.10 -26.20 3.23
N LYS A 447 16.47 -27.36 3.43
CA LYS A 447 17.04 -28.46 4.22
C LYS A 447 18.33 -29.04 3.63
N ALA A 448 18.52 -28.95 2.31
CA ALA A 448 19.75 -29.42 1.67
C ALA A 448 21.01 -28.68 2.18
N TYR A 449 20.85 -27.48 2.74
CA TYR A 449 21.94 -26.75 3.40
C TYR A 449 22.27 -27.26 4.81
N GLY A 450 21.53 -28.22 5.35
CA GLY A 450 21.73 -28.74 6.71
C GLY A 450 21.09 -27.90 7.82
N VAL A 451 20.18 -26.98 7.48
CA VAL A 451 19.48 -26.12 8.44
C VAL A 451 18.08 -26.65 8.77
N ASN A 452 17.64 -26.47 10.01
CA ASN A 452 16.26 -26.76 10.38
C ASN A 452 15.30 -25.76 9.72
N VAL A 453 14.13 -26.23 9.28
CA VAL A 453 13.13 -25.40 8.58
C VAL A 453 11.85 -25.34 9.38
N VAL A 454 11.40 -24.15 9.76
CA VAL A 454 10.08 -23.91 10.39
C VAL A 454 9.20 -23.17 9.39
N VAL A 455 7.97 -23.62 9.18
CA VAL A 455 7.01 -22.95 8.29
C VAL A 455 6.13 -22.00 9.09
N ALA A 456 6.04 -20.74 8.67
CA ALA A 456 5.11 -19.76 9.20
C ALA A 456 3.96 -19.56 8.21
N VAL A 457 2.74 -19.90 8.62
CA VAL A 457 1.53 -19.72 7.82
C VAL A 457 0.83 -18.44 8.27
N ASN A 458 0.98 -17.36 7.51
CA ASN A 458 0.35 -16.09 7.84
C ASN A 458 -1.14 -16.13 7.52
N MET A 459 -1.95 -15.99 8.57
CA MET A 459 -3.40 -16.15 8.50
C MET A 459 -4.07 -14.85 8.02
N PHE A 460 -4.98 -14.99 7.05
CA PHE A 460 -5.93 -13.96 6.67
C PHE A 460 -7.32 -14.26 7.25
N ALA A 461 -8.17 -13.23 7.35
CA ALA A 461 -9.52 -13.35 7.90
C ALA A 461 -10.44 -14.32 7.12
N THR A 462 -10.11 -14.60 5.85
CA THR A 462 -10.86 -15.51 4.97
C THR A 462 -10.38 -16.96 5.03
N ASP A 463 -9.28 -17.23 5.72
CA ASP A 463 -8.65 -18.55 5.72
C ASP A 463 -9.40 -19.50 6.68
N SER A 464 -9.74 -20.69 6.20
CA SER A 464 -10.41 -21.72 7.00
C SER A 464 -9.42 -22.57 7.81
N GLU A 465 -9.90 -23.19 8.89
CA GLU A 465 -9.09 -24.16 9.64
C GLU A 465 -8.67 -25.36 8.78
N ALA A 466 -9.52 -25.80 7.84
CA ALA A 466 -9.23 -26.92 6.95
C ALA A 466 -8.04 -26.62 6.04
N GLU A 467 -8.01 -25.42 5.44
CA GLU A 467 -6.90 -24.98 4.59
C GLU A 467 -5.61 -24.81 5.38
N LEU A 468 -5.68 -24.21 6.57
CA LEU A 468 -4.53 -24.04 7.46
C LEU A 468 -3.94 -25.42 7.84
N ASN A 469 -4.78 -26.39 8.18
CA ASN A 469 -4.34 -27.75 8.50
C ASN A 469 -3.73 -28.47 7.28
N ALA A 470 -4.27 -28.28 6.08
CA ALA A 470 -3.68 -28.84 4.86
C ALA A 470 -2.24 -28.35 4.65
N VAL A 471 -1.97 -27.06 4.84
CA VAL A 471 -0.60 -26.51 4.73
C VAL A 471 0.32 -27.07 5.81
N ARG A 472 -0.14 -27.16 7.07
CA ARG A 472 0.67 -27.74 8.17
C ARG A 472 1.05 -29.19 7.87
N ASN A 473 0.09 -30.01 7.44
CA ASN A 473 0.32 -31.41 7.10
C ASN A 473 1.30 -31.55 5.93
N ALA A 474 1.14 -30.74 4.87
CA ALA A 474 2.03 -30.73 3.73
C ALA A 474 3.46 -30.31 4.11
N ALA A 475 3.61 -29.30 4.95
CA ALA A 475 4.90 -28.82 5.44
C ALA A 475 5.64 -29.89 6.26
N LEU A 476 4.96 -30.53 7.21
CA LEU A 476 5.54 -31.61 8.02
C LEU A 476 5.89 -32.84 7.16
N THR A 477 5.04 -33.18 6.18
CA THR A 477 5.30 -34.27 5.21
C THR A 477 6.53 -33.98 4.34
N ALA A 478 6.72 -32.72 3.93
CA ALA A 478 7.93 -32.28 3.23
C ALA A 478 9.18 -32.23 4.14
N GLY A 479 9.00 -32.48 5.43
CA GLY A 479 10.07 -32.61 6.42
C GLY A 479 10.44 -31.30 7.12
N ALA A 480 9.57 -30.30 7.14
CA ALA A 480 9.75 -29.16 8.04
C ALA A 480 9.86 -29.64 9.50
N TYR A 481 10.67 -28.94 10.29
CA TYR A 481 10.81 -29.16 11.73
C TYR A 481 9.49 -28.88 12.47
N ASP A 482 8.81 -27.80 12.08
CA ASP A 482 7.48 -27.44 12.57
C ASP A 482 6.74 -26.56 11.55
N ALA A 483 5.42 -26.42 11.69
CA ALA A 483 4.57 -25.54 10.90
C ALA A 483 3.52 -24.85 11.78
N VAL A 484 3.59 -23.52 11.85
CA VAL A 484 2.86 -22.69 12.82
C VAL A 484 1.99 -21.65 12.12
N VAL A 485 0.72 -21.58 12.52
CA VAL A 485 -0.21 -20.52 12.09
C VAL A 485 0.09 -19.24 12.86
N CYS A 486 0.18 -18.14 12.13
CA CYS A 486 0.68 -16.87 12.61
C CYS A 486 -0.37 -15.77 12.41
N THR A 487 -0.65 -15.00 13.47
CA THR A 487 -1.65 -13.90 13.46
C THR A 487 -1.02 -12.57 13.87
N HIS A 488 0.30 -12.44 13.80
CA HIS A 488 1.06 -11.28 14.29
C HIS A 488 0.76 -9.98 13.52
N HIS A 489 0.27 -10.06 12.28
CA HIS A 489 -0.30 -8.90 11.59
C HIS A 489 -1.44 -8.25 12.41
N ALA A 490 -2.36 -9.05 12.95
CA ALA A 490 -3.49 -8.55 13.75
C ALA A 490 -3.18 -8.42 15.25
N HIS A 491 -2.19 -9.16 15.77
CA HIS A 491 -1.99 -9.30 17.21
C HIS A 491 -0.56 -8.97 17.70
N GLY A 492 0.30 -8.40 16.86
CA GLY A 492 1.69 -8.08 17.23
C GLY A 492 2.50 -9.33 17.61
N GLY A 493 3.45 -9.18 18.54
CA GLY A 493 4.29 -10.30 18.98
C GLY A 493 3.50 -11.47 19.57
N LYS A 494 2.34 -11.18 20.20
CA LYS A 494 1.45 -12.20 20.75
C LYS A 494 1.00 -13.21 19.69
N GLY A 495 0.79 -12.75 18.45
CA GLY A 495 0.35 -13.57 17.32
C GLY A 495 1.44 -14.46 16.71
N ALA A 496 2.68 -14.39 17.20
CA ALA A 496 3.83 -15.19 16.74
C ALA A 496 4.55 -15.94 17.89
N VAL A 497 3.98 -16.03 19.09
CA VAL A 497 4.59 -16.72 20.24
C VAL A 497 4.91 -18.19 19.93
N GLU A 498 3.96 -18.92 19.35
CA GLU A 498 4.18 -20.32 18.96
C GLU A 498 5.28 -20.47 17.90
N LEU A 499 5.40 -19.49 17.00
CA LEU A 499 6.50 -19.47 16.02
C LEU A 499 7.84 -19.26 16.73
N GLY A 500 7.90 -18.35 17.70
CA GLY A 500 9.08 -18.13 18.54
C GLY A 500 9.51 -19.39 19.29
N ILE A 501 8.57 -20.13 19.86
CA ILE A 501 8.83 -21.41 20.55
C ILE A 501 9.38 -22.45 19.56
N ALA A 502 8.75 -22.60 18.39
CA ALA A 502 9.19 -23.54 17.36
C ALA A 502 10.61 -23.21 16.86
N VAL A 503 10.88 -21.93 16.60
CA VAL A 503 12.21 -21.44 16.18
C VAL A 503 13.26 -21.65 17.27
N GLN A 504 12.94 -21.37 18.53
CA GLN A 504 13.85 -21.65 19.65
C GLN A 504 14.23 -23.14 19.67
N LYS A 505 13.24 -24.04 19.64
CA LYS A 505 13.47 -25.49 19.63
C LYS A 505 14.29 -25.92 18.42
N ALA A 506 14.01 -25.37 17.23
CA ALA A 506 14.77 -25.68 16.03
C ALA A 506 16.24 -25.23 16.14
N CYS A 507 16.51 -24.08 16.77
CA CYS A 507 17.88 -23.59 16.97
C CYS A 507 18.66 -24.39 18.03
N GLU A 508 17.97 -24.88 19.06
CA GLU A 508 18.57 -25.71 20.12
C GLU A 508 18.89 -27.14 19.63
N ASN A 509 18.20 -27.62 18.59
CA ASN A 509 18.30 -29.01 18.08
C ASN A 509 18.93 -29.09 16.67
N VAL A 510 20.07 -28.43 16.46
CA VAL A 510 20.83 -28.52 15.20
C VAL A 510 21.52 -29.87 15.09
N THR A 511 21.26 -30.59 14.00
CA THR A 511 21.77 -31.96 13.78
C THR A 511 22.83 -32.03 12.68
N GLN A 512 22.99 -30.99 11.86
CA GLN A 512 23.95 -30.97 10.75
C GLN A 512 24.66 -29.62 10.66
N PRO A 513 25.92 -29.59 10.21
CA PRO A 513 26.59 -28.34 9.89
C PRO A 513 26.05 -27.76 8.58
N LEU A 514 26.22 -26.45 8.40
CA LEU A 514 25.91 -25.76 7.14
C LEU A 514 26.70 -26.37 5.98
N LYS A 515 26.00 -26.73 4.90
CA LYS A 515 26.58 -27.23 3.64
C LYS A 515 26.20 -26.30 2.50
N PHE A 516 27.14 -25.94 1.65
CA PHE A 516 26.85 -25.16 0.45
C PHE A 516 26.41 -26.05 -0.72
N LEU A 517 25.62 -25.49 -1.62
CA LEU A 517 25.08 -26.23 -2.77
C LEU A 517 26.17 -26.65 -3.77
N TYR A 518 27.28 -25.92 -3.80
CA TYR A 518 28.42 -26.15 -4.67
C TYR A 518 29.75 -25.72 -4.04
N SER A 519 30.86 -26.32 -4.49
CA SER A 519 32.23 -25.84 -4.21
C SER A 519 32.57 -24.63 -5.07
N LEU A 520 33.47 -23.76 -4.60
CA LEU A 520 33.98 -22.64 -5.39
C LEU A 520 34.99 -23.08 -6.46
N ASP A 521 35.62 -24.24 -6.29
CA ASP A 521 36.72 -24.75 -7.14
C ASP A 521 36.24 -25.35 -8.47
N ILE A 522 34.93 -25.59 -8.61
CA ILE A 522 34.34 -26.09 -9.86
C ILE A 522 34.08 -24.93 -10.83
N SER A 523 33.84 -25.25 -12.10
CA SER A 523 33.63 -24.24 -13.15
C SER A 523 32.39 -23.37 -12.89
N ILE A 524 32.35 -22.20 -13.55
CA ILE A 524 31.19 -21.29 -13.50
C ILE A 524 29.91 -22.03 -13.95
N LYS A 525 29.99 -22.86 -15.00
CA LYS A 525 28.84 -23.62 -15.53
C LYS A 525 28.34 -24.67 -14.54
N GLU A 526 29.24 -25.43 -13.92
CA GLU A 526 28.84 -26.46 -12.94
C GLU A 526 28.14 -25.85 -11.71
N LYS A 527 28.55 -24.63 -11.29
CA LYS A 527 27.85 -23.88 -10.23
C LYS A 527 26.47 -23.41 -10.65
N ILE A 528 26.34 -22.89 -11.88
CA ILE A 528 25.04 -22.51 -12.47
C ILE A 528 24.11 -23.71 -12.53
N GLU A 529 24.61 -24.87 -12.98
CA GLU A 529 23.85 -26.11 -13.08
C GLU A 529 23.45 -26.67 -11.70
N ALA A 530 24.30 -26.54 -10.68
CA ALA A 530 23.94 -26.92 -9.31
C ALA A 530 22.73 -26.12 -8.80
N ILE A 531 22.73 -24.81 -9.04
CA ILE A 531 21.58 -23.95 -8.72
C ILE A 531 20.37 -24.32 -9.57
N ALA A 532 20.53 -24.52 -10.88
CA ALA A 532 19.44 -24.86 -11.79
C ALA A 532 18.74 -26.18 -11.41
N ARG A 533 19.50 -27.19 -10.96
CA ARG A 533 18.93 -28.44 -10.43
C ARG A 533 18.02 -28.22 -9.23
N SER A 534 18.38 -27.30 -8.32
CA SER A 534 17.51 -26.94 -7.19
C SER A 534 16.19 -26.31 -7.63
N TYR A 535 16.14 -25.69 -8.82
CA TYR A 535 14.90 -25.17 -9.39
C TYR A 535 14.02 -26.24 -10.04
N GLY A 536 14.55 -27.46 -10.25
CA GLY A 536 13.89 -28.52 -11.01
C GLY A 536 14.19 -28.49 -12.51
N ALA A 537 15.22 -27.76 -12.94
CA ALA A 537 15.64 -27.74 -14.34
C ALA A 537 16.29 -29.08 -14.73
N SER A 538 16.07 -29.53 -15.98
CA SER A 538 16.73 -30.71 -16.56
C SER A 538 18.13 -30.38 -17.09
N GLY A 539 18.40 -29.12 -17.40
CA GLY A 539 19.67 -28.64 -17.92
C GLY A 539 19.71 -27.12 -18.04
N VAL A 540 20.83 -26.62 -18.57
CA VAL A 540 21.08 -25.19 -18.78
C VAL A 540 21.52 -24.97 -20.22
N GLU A 541 20.98 -23.96 -20.88
CA GLU A 541 21.37 -23.53 -22.23
C GLU A 541 22.08 -22.18 -22.13
N TYR A 542 23.21 -22.03 -22.82
CA TYR A 542 24.00 -20.79 -22.81
C TYR A 542 23.95 -20.12 -24.19
N SER A 543 23.70 -18.80 -24.21
CA SER A 543 23.86 -18.00 -25.43
C SER A 543 25.35 -17.86 -25.79
N GLU A 544 25.66 -17.54 -27.05
CA GLU A 544 27.04 -17.24 -27.46
C GLU A 544 27.66 -16.10 -26.62
N GLN A 545 26.85 -15.10 -26.24
CA GLN A 545 27.31 -14.01 -25.39
C GLN A 545 27.69 -14.52 -24.00
N ALA A 546 26.85 -15.35 -23.39
CA ALA A 546 27.13 -15.96 -22.09
C ALA A 546 28.40 -16.81 -22.12
N GLU A 547 28.59 -17.61 -23.18
CA GLU A 547 29.81 -18.41 -23.39
C GLU A 547 31.08 -17.54 -23.42
N ARG A 548 31.06 -16.46 -24.22
CA ARG A 548 32.19 -15.52 -24.31
C ARG A 548 32.50 -14.86 -22.97
N GLN A 549 31.47 -14.45 -22.22
CA GLN A 549 31.65 -13.84 -20.89
C GLN A 549 32.21 -14.84 -19.87
N ILE A 550 31.71 -16.08 -19.85
CA ILE A 550 32.23 -17.15 -18.98
C ILE A 550 33.70 -17.43 -19.28
N GLU A 551 34.07 -17.54 -20.55
CA GLU A 551 35.45 -17.74 -20.96
C GLU A 551 36.36 -16.58 -20.52
N MET A 552 35.91 -15.34 -20.74
CA MET A 552 36.63 -14.14 -20.32
C MET A 552 36.85 -14.12 -18.80
N TYR A 553 35.79 -14.30 -18.00
CA TYR A 553 35.91 -14.31 -16.54
C TYR A 553 36.79 -15.46 -16.04
N SER A 554 36.78 -16.59 -16.73
CA SER A 554 37.66 -17.71 -16.40
C SER A 554 39.13 -17.37 -16.65
N ARG A 555 39.45 -16.78 -17.81
CA ARG A 555 40.80 -16.31 -18.15
C ARG A 555 41.30 -15.20 -17.20
N GLN A 556 40.40 -14.34 -16.74
CA GLN A 556 40.69 -13.27 -15.79
C GLN A 556 40.84 -13.77 -14.33
N GLY A 557 40.64 -15.07 -14.06
CA GLY A 557 40.81 -15.66 -12.74
C GLY A 557 39.61 -15.49 -11.80
N PHE A 558 38.44 -15.14 -12.34
CA PHE A 558 37.21 -14.95 -11.55
C PHE A 558 36.36 -16.22 -11.41
N SER A 559 36.82 -17.35 -11.96
CA SER A 559 36.13 -18.64 -11.83
C SER A 559 35.85 -19.04 -10.41
N GLY A 560 36.64 -18.63 -9.41
CA GLY A 560 36.44 -18.98 -8.01
C GLY A 560 35.27 -18.25 -7.32
N LEU A 561 34.58 -17.32 -8.00
CA LEU A 561 33.50 -16.55 -7.37
C LEU A 561 32.18 -17.35 -7.27
N PRO A 562 31.35 -17.08 -6.23
CA PRO A 562 29.97 -17.55 -6.15
C PRO A 562 29.08 -17.07 -7.30
N ILE A 563 27.95 -17.75 -7.49
CA ILE A 563 26.93 -17.43 -8.50
C ILE A 563 25.73 -16.75 -7.85
N CYS A 564 25.28 -15.64 -8.42
CA CYS A 564 24.08 -14.90 -8.05
C CYS A 564 23.07 -14.95 -9.22
N MET A 565 22.17 -15.93 -9.22
CA MET A 565 21.23 -16.11 -10.32
C MET A 565 20.24 -14.93 -10.46
N ALA A 566 20.19 -14.29 -11.62
CA ALA A 566 19.22 -13.24 -11.93
C ALA A 566 18.09 -13.80 -12.81
N LYS A 567 17.04 -14.29 -12.15
CA LYS A 567 15.82 -14.83 -12.78
C LYS A 567 14.55 -14.14 -12.26
N THR A 568 13.41 -14.43 -12.87
CA THR A 568 12.10 -14.01 -12.34
C THR A 568 11.90 -14.57 -10.94
N GLN A 569 11.37 -13.75 -10.04
CA GLN A 569 10.99 -14.16 -8.69
C GLN A 569 9.67 -14.93 -8.65
N TYR A 570 8.88 -14.92 -9.73
CA TYR A 570 7.50 -15.43 -9.72
C TYR A 570 7.35 -16.92 -10.08
N SER A 571 8.46 -17.61 -10.33
CA SER A 571 8.52 -19.05 -10.63
C SER A 571 9.90 -19.62 -10.29
N PHE A 572 9.99 -20.92 -10.02
CA PHE A 572 11.28 -21.62 -10.01
C PHE A 572 11.95 -21.60 -11.39
N SER A 573 11.17 -21.60 -12.47
CA SER A 573 11.68 -21.54 -13.83
C SER A 573 11.98 -20.11 -14.29
N HIS A 574 12.31 -19.97 -15.57
CA HIS A 574 12.49 -18.67 -16.22
C HIS A 574 11.16 -18.03 -16.64
N GLN A 575 10.02 -18.73 -16.53
CA GLN A 575 8.70 -18.27 -16.96
C GLN A 575 7.84 -17.88 -15.75
N ALA A 576 7.55 -16.59 -15.60
CA ALA A 576 6.81 -16.06 -14.45
C ALA A 576 5.39 -16.63 -14.29
N SER A 577 4.79 -17.10 -15.39
CA SER A 577 3.46 -17.70 -15.44
C SER A 577 3.42 -19.15 -14.92
N GLU A 578 4.55 -19.86 -14.91
CA GLU A 578 4.60 -21.24 -14.42
C GLU A 578 4.53 -21.27 -12.89
N LYS A 579 3.38 -21.66 -12.35
CA LYS A 579 3.13 -21.75 -10.91
C LYS A 579 3.42 -23.16 -10.35
N GLY A 580 3.21 -23.34 -9.05
CA GLY A 580 3.59 -24.58 -8.36
C GLY A 580 5.11 -24.81 -8.34
N ALA A 581 5.53 -26.00 -8.74
CA ALA A 581 6.92 -26.45 -8.69
C ALA A 581 7.30 -27.10 -10.05
N PRO A 582 7.47 -26.31 -11.13
CA PRO A 582 7.71 -26.83 -12.48
C PRO A 582 9.00 -27.67 -12.55
N THR A 583 9.03 -28.72 -13.37
CA THR A 583 10.19 -29.61 -13.53
C THR A 583 10.49 -29.89 -14.99
N GLY A 584 11.74 -30.26 -15.29
CA GLY A 584 12.12 -30.75 -16.63
C GLY A 584 12.38 -29.66 -17.66
N PHE A 585 12.27 -28.39 -17.28
CA PHE A 585 12.58 -27.26 -18.16
C PHE A 585 14.09 -27.06 -18.31
N VAL A 586 14.52 -26.50 -19.45
CA VAL A 586 15.89 -26.05 -19.66
C VAL A 586 15.98 -24.58 -19.25
N LEU A 587 16.97 -24.23 -18.41
CA LEU A 587 17.16 -22.86 -17.95
C LEU A 587 18.04 -22.09 -18.94
N PRO A 588 17.54 -21.03 -19.60
CA PRO A 588 18.37 -20.24 -20.52
C PRO A 588 19.25 -19.26 -19.75
N ILE A 589 20.51 -19.12 -20.14
CA ILE A 589 21.45 -18.10 -19.69
C ILE A 589 21.76 -17.19 -20.88
N ARG A 590 21.21 -15.98 -20.84
CA ARG A 590 21.26 -15.02 -21.95
C ARG A 590 22.52 -14.18 -21.97
N ASP A 591 23.04 -13.86 -20.79
CA ASP A 591 24.26 -13.07 -20.59
C ASP A 591 24.84 -13.43 -19.21
N VAL A 592 26.12 -13.14 -18.99
CA VAL A 592 26.78 -13.33 -17.70
C VAL A 592 27.56 -12.08 -17.37
N ARG A 593 27.33 -11.55 -16.17
CA ARG A 593 28.02 -10.36 -15.66
C ARG A 593 28.67 -10.66 -14.33
N ALA A 594 29.51 -9.76 -13.85
CA ALA A 594 30.19 -9.93 -12.57
C ALA A 594 30.24 -8.64 -11.77
N SER A 595 30.06 -8.76 -10.47
CA SER A 595 30.31 -7.71 -9.47
C SER A 595 31.53 -8.14 -8.68
N ILE A 596 32.71 -7.78 -9.18
CA ILE A 596 34.00 -8.30 -8.71
C ILE A 596 34.36 -7.77 -7.31
N GLY A 597 34.07 -6.52 -7.00
CA GLY A 597 34.25 -5.96 -5.66
C GLY A 597 33.27 -6.58 -4.65
N ALA A 598 32.02 -6.83 -5.06
CA ALA A 598 31.07 -7.55 -4.21
C ALA A 598 31.43 -9.05 -4.07
N GLY A 599 32.07 -9.62 -5.07
CA GLY A 599 32.56 -11.01 -5.08
C GLY A 599 31.53 -12.00 -5.61
N PHE A 600 30.86 -11.75 -6.73
CA PHE A 600 30.04 -12.79 -7.36
C PHE A 600 29.88 -12.56 -8.87
N ILE A 601 29.58 -13.65 -9.57
CA ILE A 601 29.17 -13.66 -10.97
C ILE A 601 27.65 -13.80 -10.99
N TYR A 602 26.94 -13.00 -11.79
CA TYR A 602 25.48 -13.04 -11.88
C TYR A 602 25.02 -13.34 -13.32
N PRO A 603 24.62 -14.59 -13.59
CA PRO A 603 24.00 -14.99 -14.85
C PRO A 603 22.61 -14.39 -15.01
N LEU A 604 22.30 -13.88 -16.20
CA LEU A 604 21.02 -13.30 -16.56
C LEU A 604 20.17 -14.33 -17.29
N VAL A 605 19.10 -14.80 -16.65
CA VAL A 605 18.17 -15.79 -17.22
C VAL A 605 17.18 -15.14 -18.20
N GLY A 606 16.84 -13.87 -17.95
CA GLY A 606 15.94 -13.07 -18.79
C GLY A 606 16.28 -11.59 -18.74
N THR A 607 15.46 -10.76 -19.37
CA THR A 607 15.61 -9.31 -19.33
C THR A 607 15.25 -8.77 -17.95
N MET A 608 16.15 -8.00 -17.34
CA MET A 608 15.95 -7.40 -16.02
C MET A 608 16.03 -5.88 -16.14
N SER A 609 15.02 -5.18 -15.64
CA SER A 609 15.08 -3.72 -15.53
C SER A 609 15.74 -3.34 -14.21
N THR A 610 16.90 -2.68 -14.29
CA THR A 610 17.65 -2.12 -13.17
C THR A 610 17.23 -0.68 -12.83
N MET A 611 16.38 -0.08 -13.65
CA MET A 611 15.78 1.24 -13.43
C MET A 611 14.26 1.14 -13.62
N PRO A 612 13.48 1.05 -12.54
CA PRO A 612 12.01 1.02 -12.61
C PRO A 612 11.46 2.34 -13.17
N GLY A 613 10.22 2.30 -13.67
CA GLY A 613 9.51 3.49 -14.11
C GLY A 613 8.29 3.74 -13.25
N LEU A 614 7.86 5.00 -13.15
CA LEU A 614 6.59 5.34 -12.50
C LEU A 614 5.39 4.78 -13.29
N PRO A 615 4.31 4.35 -12.59
CA PRO A 615 3.02 4.02 -13.21
C PRO A 615 2.28 5.28 -13.66
N THR A 616 1.13 5.13 -14.32
CA THR A 616 0.26 6.26 -14.70
C THR A 616 -0.31 7.01 -13.49
N ARG A 617 -0.61 6.29 -12.39
CA ARG A 617 -1.06 6.88 -11.12
C ARG A 617 -0.05 6.49 -10.02
N PRO A 618 1.06 7.24 -9.88
CA PRO A 618 2.06 6.99 -8.86
C PRO A 618 1.56 7.40 -7.46
N CYS A 619 2.14 6.79 -6.42
CA CYS A 619 1.79 7.03 -5.01
C CYS A 619 2.03 8.49 -4.57
N PHE A 620 2.97 9.21 -5.18
CA PHE A 620 3.25 10.61 -4.81
C PHE A 620 2.07 11.57 -4.97
N TYR A 621 1.00 11.19 -5.66
CA TYR A 621 -0.22 11.99 -5.75
C TYR A 621 -1.00 12.03 -4.44
N ASP A 622 -0.81 11.01 -3.59
CA ASP A 622 -1.49 10.88 -2.31
C ASP A 622 -0.56 11.22 -1.12
N ILE A 623 0.75 11.28 -1.36
CA ILE A 623 1.74 11.66 -0.33
C ILE A 623 1.78 13.18 -0.20
N ASP A 624 1.56 13.70 1.01
CA ASP A 624 1.71 15.12 1.35
C ASP A 624 2.29 15.29 2.78
N LEU A 625 2.42 16.53 3.22
CA LEU A 625 2.94 16.90 4.54
C LEU A 625 1.97 17.83 5.25
N ASP A 626 1.56 17.49 6.47
CA ASP A 626 0.85 18.42 7.33
C ASP A 626 1.81 19.54 7.76
N THR A 627 1.65 20.72 7.15
CA THR A 627 2.50 21.89 7.41
C THR A 627 2.42 22.44 8.84
N ALA A 628 1.40 22.11 9.62
CA ALA A 628 1.28 22.54 11.02
C ALA A 628 2.06 21.63 11.96
N THR A 629 2.05 20.32 11.71
CA THR A 629 2.67 19.31 12.59
C THR A 629 4.00 18.77 12.08
N GLY A 630 4.30 18.95 10.79
CA GLY A 630 5.43 18.34 10.11
C GLY A 630 5.29 16.83 9.89
N LYS A 631 4.09 16.26 10.10
CA LYS A 631 3.83 14.83 9.90
C LYS A 631 3.60 14.53 8.42
N VAL A 632 4.23 13.46 7.94
CA VAL A 632 4.00 12.95 6.59
C VAL A 632 2.61 12.31 6.54
N ASP A 633 1.75 12.83 5.68
CA ASP A 633 0.53 12.15 5.26
C ASP A 633 0.92 11.25 4.10
N ALA A 634 1.10 9.96 4.38
CA ALA A 634 1.47 9.00 3.35
C ALA A 634 0.33 8.69 2.36
N GLY A 635 -0.85 9.30 2.53
CA GLY A 635 -1.99 9.14 1.65
C GLY A 635 -2.50 7.71 1.62
N ASN A 636 -3.37 7.33 2.56
CA ASN A 636 -3.91 5.97 2.69
C ASN A 636 -2.91 4.88 2.24
N ASP A 637 -1.85 4.69 3.03
CA ASP A 637 -0.92 3.54 2.94
C ASP A 637 -1.64 2.18 3.13
N SER A 638 -2.97 2.15 3.16
CA SER A 638 -3.85 0.98 3.25
C SER A 638 -4.14 0.30 1.90
N HIS A 639 -3.25 0.40 0.91
CA HIS A 639 -3.38 -0.36 -0.33
C HIS A 639 -2.51 -1.62 -0.32
N GLY A 640 -2.82 -2.52 0.62
CA GLY A 640 -2.88 -3.93 0.26
C GLY A 640 -3.83 -4.05 -0.94
N GLU A 641 -3.44 -4.86 -1.93
CA GLU A 641 -3.90 -4.89 -3.34
C GLU A 641 -5.42 -4.91 -3.65
N GLU A 642 -6.33 -4.85 -2.67
CA GLU A 642 -7.76 -5.06 -2.88
C GLU A 642 -8.52 -3.82 -3.42
N GLU A 643 -8.08 -2.57 -3.21
CA GLU A 643 -8.91 -1.38 -3.48
C GLU A 643 -8.53 -0.49 -4.69
N GLN A 644 -7.50 -0.81 -5.48
CA GLN A 644 -7.16 -0.04 -6.71
C GLN A 644 -8.10 -0.28 -7.92
N ASN A 645 -9.30 -0.78 -7.63
CA ASN A 645 -10.10 -1.57 -8.54
C ASN A 645 -11.31 -0.87 -9.15
N SER A 646 -11.79 0.15 -8.44
CA SER A 646 -13.05 0.83 -8.73
C SER A 646 -12.88 2.03 -9.67
N LEU A 647 -11.66 2.57 -9.80
CA LEU A 647 -11.41 3.87 -10.45
C LEU A 647 -11.18 3.84 -11.98
N LYS A 648 -11.16 2.68 -12.63
CA LYS A 648 -10.94 2.58 -14.10
C LYS A 648 -12.16 2.19 -14.93
N ARG A 649 -13.35 2.04 -14.34
CA ARG A 649 -14.60 1.74 -15.07
C ARG A 649 -15.49 2.96 -15.32
N GLU A 650 -14.98 4.18 -15.16
CA GLU A 650 -15.75 5.41 -15.42
C GLU A 650 -15.84 5.85 -16.88
N ASN A 651 -14.99 5.36 -17.79
CA ASN A 651 -14.88 5.97 -19.14
C ASN A 651 -15.70 5.31 -20.27
N GLY A 652 -16.72 4.52 -19.94
CA GLY A 652 -17.56 3.85 -20.95
C GLY A 652 -18.85 4.59 -21.32
N ASN A 653 -19.62 5.05 -20.32
CA ASN A 653 -21.03 5.43 -20.53
C ASN A 653 -21.39 6.87 -20.13
N LYS A 654 -20.43 7.73 -19.76
CA LYS A 654 -20.67 9.16 -19.45
C LYS A 654 -20.75 10.09 -20.68
N LYS A 655 -20.96 9.56 -21.89
CA LYS A 655 -20.70 10.33 -23.13
C LYS A 655 -21.81 11.25 -23.65
N ARG A 656 -22.84 11.60 -22.85
CA ARG A 656 -23.88 12.55 -23.31
C ARG A 656 -24.38 13.59 -22.30
N ALA A 657 -23.78 13.71 -21.12
CA ALA A 657 -24.20 14.72 -20.13
C ALA A 657 -23.03 15.48 -19.46
N VAL A 658 -21.82 15.39 -20.00
CA VAL A 658 -20.63 16.07 -19.45
C VAL A 658 -20.14 17.06 -20.50
N GLU A 659 -20.74 18.24 -20.54
CA GLU A 659 -20.17 19.32 -21.38
C GLU A 659 -19.87 20.62 -20.65
N LYS A 660 -20.35 20.87 -19.41
CA LYS A 660 -19.88 21.99 -18.58
C LYS A 660 -20.05 21.68 -17.09
N GLU A 661 -19.06 21.04 -16.47
CA GLU A 661 -19.06 20.75 -15.03
C GLU A 661 -18.27 21.81 -14.23
N ARG A 662 -18.72 22.03 -12.99
CA ARG A 662 -18.04 22.79 -11.95
C ARG A 662 -16.69 22.14 -11.59
N VAL A 663 -15.61 22.90 -11.65
CA VAL A 663 -14.22 22.40 -11.51
C VAL A 663 -13.86 21.99 -10.06
N GLU A 664 -14.61 22.48 -9.08
CA GLU A 664 -14.37 22.26 -7.65
C GLU A 664 -14.97 20.92 -7.19
N SER A 665 -14.18 20.01 -6.60
CA SER A 665 -14.67 18.69 -6.12
C SER A 665 -14.72 18.56 -4.58
N ASP A 666 -14.27 19.57 -3.84
CA ASP A 666 -14.17 19.51 -2.38
C ASP A 666 -15.52 19.33 -1.68
N TYR A 667 -16.62 19.74 -2.31
CA TYR A 667 -17.96 19.51 -1.78
C TYR A 667 -18.30 18.02 -1.61
N GLN A 668 -17.64 17.12 -2.35
CA GLN A 668 -17.83 15.67 -2.28
C GLN A 668 -17.18 15.05 -1.03
N LYS A 669 -16.32 15.79 -0.33
CA LYS A 669 -15.59 15.35 0.87
C LYS A 669 -16.29 15.72 2.19
N TYR A 670 -17.37 16.50 2.14
CA TYR A 670 -18.05 16.96 3.35
C TYR A 670 -18.96 15.88 3.96
N ARG A 671 -18.78 15.61 5.26
CA ARG A 671 -19.66 14.77 6.08
C ARG A 671 -20.20 15.58 7.25
N TRP A 672 -21.51 15.49 7.51
CA TRP A 672 -22.13 16.19 8.63
C TRP A 672 -22.13 15.32 9.89
N GLN A 673 -21.79 15.93 11.03
CA GLN A 673 -21.85 15.27 12.32
C GLN A 673 -22.24 16.28 13.41
N PRO A 674 -23.22 15.99 14.27
CA PRO A 674 -23.55 16.85 15.40
C PRO A 674 -22.36 16.97 16.36
N ARG A 675 -22.13 18.18 16.92
CA ARG A 675 -21.11 18.38 17.96
C ARG A 675 -21.35 17.41 19.11
N HIS A 676 -20.30 16.71 19.53
CA HIS A 676 -20.32 15.75 20.64
C HIS A 676 -21.16 14.47 20.42
N CYS A 677 -21.53 14.14 19.18
CA CYS A 677 -22.21 12.88 18.86
C CYS A 677 -21.51 12.18 17.68
N ASN A 678 -21.05 10.95 17.87
CA ASN A 678 -20.48 10.15 16.78
C ASN A 678 -21.56 9.27 16.13
N ILE A 679 -22.19 9.80 15.09
CA ILE A 679 -23.13 9.02 14.28
C ILE A 679 -22.33 7.97 13.50
N PRO A 680 -22.65 6.67 13.62
CA PRO A 680 -21.94 5.63 12.89
C PRO A 680 -22.12 5.84 11.38
N ARG A 681 -21.04 5.63 10.62
CA ARG A 681 -21.14 5.57 9.15
C ARG A 681 -22.13 4.47 8.76
N MET A 682 -22.93 4.73 7.72
CA MET A 682 -23.88 3.73 7.24
C MET A 682 -23.13 2.55 6.63
N ASN A 683 -23.38 1.36 7.17
CA ASN A 683 -22.92 0.11 6.59
C ASN A 683 -24.06 -0.46 5.75
N GLY A 684 -23.92 -0.43 4.42
CA GLY A 684 -25.00 -0.85 3.51
C GLY A 684 -25.32 -2.34 3.60
N LYS A 685 -24.37 -3.22 3.96
CA LYS A 685 -24.64 -4.64 4.22
C LYS A 685 -25.54 -4.80 5.45
N ILE A 686 -25.21 -4.11 6.56
CA ILE A 686 -26.05 -4.14 7.78
C ILE A 686 -27.43 -3.54 7.51
N MET A 687 -27.51 -2.46 6.74
CA MET A 687 -28.80 -1.87 6.34
C MET A 687 -29.65 -2.85 5.52
N LEU A 688 -29.06 -3.54 4.55
CA LEU A 688 -29.74 -4.58 3.75
C LEU A 688 -30.19 -5.76 4.60
N GLU A 689 -29.38 -6.22 5.57
CA GLU A 689 -29.80 -7.25 6.52
C GLU A 689 -30.97 -6.79 7.40
N MET A 690 -30.95 -5.54 7.87
CA MET A 690 -32.10 -4.98 8.60
C MET A 690 -33.36 -4.86 7.72
N LEU A 691 -33.18 -4.69 6.40
CA LEU A 691 -34.23 -4.65 5.40
C LEU A 691 -34.61 -6.03 4.83
N ARG A 692 -33.96 -7.11 5.26
CA ARG A 692 -34.24 -8.45 4.72
C ARG A 692 -35.72 -8.80 4.86
N GLY A 693 -36.36 -9.13 3.74
CA GLY A 693 -37.79 -9.42 3.68
C GLY A 693 -38.70 -8.20 3.82
N LYS A 694 -38.20 -6.96 3.69
CA LYS A 694 -38.92 -5.72 3.96
C LYS A 694 -38.94 -4.75 2.79
N ARG A 695 -39.92 -3.84 2.82
CA ARG A 695 -40.05 -2.72 1.87
C ARG A 695 -39.74 -1.39 2.56
N LEU A 696 -38.81 -0.62 2.00
CA LEU A 696 -38.53 0.75 2.39
C LEU A 696 -38.98 1.68 1.27
N VAL A 697 -39.89 2.61 1.59
CA VAL A 697 -40.54 3.46 0.58
C VAL A 697 -40.40 4.94 0.94
N PHE A 698 -39.87 5.72 -0.01
CA PHE A 698 -39.86 7.17 0.00
C PHE A 698 -41.10 7.70 -0.74
N VAL A 699 -41.81 8.65 -0.14
CA VAL A 699 -42.99 9.30 -0.74
C VAL A 699 -42.87 10.81 -0.55
N GLY A 700 -42.79 11.56 -1.65
CA GLY A 700 -42.68 13.01 -1.53
C GLY A 700 -42.16 13.73 -2.77
N ASP A 701 -41.54 14.88 -2.54
CA ASP A 701 -41.05 15.75 -3.62
C ASP A 701 -39.64 15.35 -4.12
N SER A 702 -39.04 16.22 -4.93
CA SER A 702 -37.69 16.04 -5.46
C SER A 702 -36.67 15.73 -4.35
N LEU A 703 -36.76 16.34 -3.17
CA LEU A 703 -35.78 16.16 -2.11
C LEU A 703 -35.77 14.73 -1.52
N ASN A 704 -36.92 14.06 -1.45
CA ASN A 704 -36.97 12.64 -1.09
C ASN A 704 -36.35 11.75 -2.16
N ARG A 705 -36.51 12.13 -3.43
CA ARG A 705 -35.88 11.42 -4.55
C ARG A 705 -34.35 11.42 -4.38
N ASN A 706 -33.77 12.54 -3.93
CA ASN A 706 -32.33 12.66 -3.62
C ASN A 706 -31.84 11.67 -2.59
N MET A 707 -32.59 11.55 -1.50
CA MET A 707 -32.24 10.63 -0.41
C MET A 707 -32.39 9.18 -0.87
N TRP A 708 -33.42 8.89 -1.66
CA TRP A 708 -33.63 7.59 -2.27
C TRP A 708 -32.49 7.21 -3.23
N GLU A 709 -32.08 8.09 -4.16
CA GLU A 709 -30.97 7.81 -5.09
C GLU A 709 -29.64 7.60 -4.34
N SER A 710 -29.33 8.44 -3.35
CA SER A 710 -28.17 8.25 -2.47
C SER A 710 -28.23 6.88 -1.77
N LEU A 711 -29.37 6.51 -1.20
CA LEU A 711 -29.53 5.23 -0.50
C LEU A 711 -29.38 4.05 -1.47
N VAL A 712 -30.07 4.06 -2.61
CA VAL A 712 -29.98 3.00 -3.63
C VAL A 712 -28.54 2.85 -4.12
N CYS A 713 -27.82 3.95 -4.35
CA CYS A 713 -26.40 3.92 -4.72
C CYS A 713 -25.55 3.24 -3.65
N ILE A 714 -25.72 3.59 -2.37
CA ILE A 714 -24.93 3.00 -1.28
C ILE A 714 -25.26 1.52 -1.12
N LEU A 715 -26.56 1.16 -1.15
CA LEU A 715 -27.00 -0.23 -0.99
C LEU A 715 -26.57 -1.10 -2.18
N ARG A 716 -26.74 -0.63 -3.42
CA ARG A 716 -26.34 -1.38 -4.62
C ARG A 716 -24.83 -1.66 -4.63
N ASN A 717 -24.02 -0.74 -4.14
CA ASN A 717 -22.58 -0.95 -4.01
C ASN A 717 -22.19 -1.82 -2.81
N SER A 718 -23.14 -2.13 -1.92
CA SER A 718 -22.93 -3.03 -0.78
C SER A 718 -23.33 -4.48 -1.07
N VAL A 719 -23.94 -4.75 -2.23
CA VAL A 719 -24.30 -6.10 -2.71
C VAL A 719 -23.13 -6.71 -3.49
N GLU A 720 -22.88 -8.00 -3.27
CA GLU A 720 -21.78 -8.75 -3.89
C GLU A 720 -22.04 -9.00 -5.39
N ASP A 721 -23.26 -9.41 -5.73
CA ASP A 721 -23.71 -9.58 -7.12
C ASP A 721 -24.62 -8.42 -7.55
N LYS A 722 -24.04 -7.44 -8.27
CA LYS A 722 -24.79 -6.28 -8.76
C LYS A 722 -25.83 -6.63 -9.83
N SER A 723 -25.77 -7.82 -10.44
CA SER A 723 -26.78 -8.26 -11.42
C SER A 723 -28.12 -8.60 -10.77
N LYS A 724 -28.09 -8.91 -9.47
CA LYS A 724 -29.26 -9.16 -8.61
C LYS A 724 -29.87 -7.91 -8.00
N VAL A 725 -29.44 -6.74 -8.48
CA VAL A 725 -29.99 -5.44 -8.11
C VAL A 725 -30.49 -4.76 -9.37
N PHE A 726 -31.81 -4.69 -9.52
CA PHE A 726 -32.44 -4.16 -10.72
C PHE A 726 -33.68 -3.33 -10.39
N GLU A 727 -33.99 -2.38 -11.26
CA GLU A 727 -35.26 -1.66 -11.20
C GLU A 727 -36.37 -2.57 -11.73
N ALA A 728 -37.48 -2.68 -10.99
CA ALA A 728 -38.53 -3.68 -11.22
C ALA A 728 -39.20 -3.57 -12.60
N SER A 729 -39.14 -2.41 -13.24
CA SER A 729 -39.71 -2.13 -14.57
C SER A 729 -38.65 -2.14 -15.68
N GLY A 730 -37.39 -2.44 -15.37
CA GLY A 730 -36.27 -2.49 -16.32
C GLY A 730 -35.86 -1.13 -16.88
N ARG A 731 -36.16 -0.02 -16.18
CA ARG A 731 -35.94 1.34 -16.70
C ARG A 731 -34.50 1.83 -16.47
N GLU A 732 -34.03 2.64 -17.42
CA GLU A 732 -32.69 3.27 -17.38
C GLU A 732 -32.73 4.80 -17.15
N GLU A 733 -33.91 5.45 -17.23
CA GLU A 733 -34.08 6.89 -17.00
C GLU A 733 -34.93 7.20 -15.76
N PHE A 734 -34.39 8.02 -14.85
CA PHE A 734 -34.93 8.22 -13.49
C PHE A 734 -35.61 9.59 -13.23
N ARG A 735 -35.89 10.38 -14.28
CA ARG A 735 -36.43 11.75 -14.14
C ARG A 735 -37.86 11.95 -14.68
N SER A 736 -38.39 11.02 -15.44
CA SER A 736 -39.66 11.17 -16.17
C SER A 736 -40.85 10.44 -15.54
N GLU A 737 -40.63 9.54 -14.59
CA GLU A 737 -41.66 8.63 -14.07
C GLU A 737 -42.11 8.96 -12.65
N SER A 738 -43.35 8.58 -12.34
CA SER A 738 -44.00 8.84 -11.05
C SER A 738 -43.64 7.87 -9.93
N SER A 739 -43.01 6.73 -10.25
CA SER A 739 -42.53 5.76 -9.24
C SER A 739 -41.41 4.85 -9.74
N TYR A 740 -40.53 4.43 -8.82
CA TYR A 740 -39.39 3.55 -9.06
C TYR A 740 -39.26 2.52 -7.94
N SER A 741 -38.83 1.30 -8.28
CA SER A 741 -38.63 0.22 -7.30
C SER A 741 -37.33 -0.54 -7.59
N PHE A 742 -36.32 -0.40 -6.74
CA PHE A 742 -35.10 -1.21 -6.82
C PHE A 742 -35.25 -2.45 -5.96
N ILE A 743 -35.10 -3.62 -6.60
CA ILE A 743 -35.17 -4.93 -5.96
C ILE A 743 -33.76 -5.39 -5.62
N PHE A 744 -33.58 -5.82 -4.37
CA PHE A 744 -32.36 -6.44 -3.87
C PHE A 744 -32.66 -7.92 -3.62
N GLU A 745 -32.45 -8.74 -4.66
CA GLU A 745 -32.96 -10.11 -4.73
C GLU A 745 -32.43 -10.99 -3.58
N ASP A 746 -31.12 -10.93 -3.29
CA ASP A 746 -30.48 -11.72 -2.23
C ASP A 746 -31.00 -11.40 -0.82
N TYR A 747 -31.65 -10.24 -0.65
CA TYR A 747 -32.21 -9.79 0.63
C TYR A 747 -33.74 -9.88 0.65
N ASN A 748 -34.38 -10.26 -0.46
CA ASN A 748 -35.82 -10.22 -0.63
C ASN A 748 -36.42 -8.88 -0.14
N SER A 749 -35.79 -7.78 -0.55
CA SER A 749 -36.14 -6.44 -0.08
C SER A 749 -36.23 -5.44 -1.24
N SER A 750 -37.03 -4.39 -1.07
CA SER A 750 -37.16 -3.31 -2.06
C SER A 750 -36.93 -1.94 -1.45
N VAL A 751 -36.34 -1.05 -2.26
CA VAL A 751 -36.19 0.37 -1.96
C VAL A 751 -36.88 1.19 -3.05
N GLU A 752 -37.98 1.84 -2.68
CA GLU A 752 -38.96 2.38 -3.62
C GLU A 752 -39.11 3.90 -3.44
N PHE A 753 -39.46 4.59 -4.52
CA PHE A 753 -39.80 6.00 -4.52
C PHE A 753 -41.14 6.25 -5.23
N PHE A 754 -41.99 7.08 -4.63
CA PHE A 754 -43.23 7.58 -5.20
C PHE A 754 -43.23 9.11 -5.18
N GLN A 755 -43.39 9.71 -6.36
CA GLN A 755 -43.50 11.15 -6.49
C GLN A 755 -44.85 11.62 -5.98
N SER A 756 -44.84 12.40 -4.89
CA SER A 756 -46.02 13.06 -4.35
C SER A 756 -45.63 14.42 -3.73
N PRO A 757 -45.47 15.47 -4.55
CA PRO A 757 -44.97 16.76 -4.09
C PRO A 757 -45.78 17.37 -2.94
N PHE A 758 -47.08 17.10 -2.93
CA PHE A 758 -48.04 17.65 -1.97
C PHE A 758 -48.58 16.63 -0.95
N LEU A 759 -48.25 15.34 -1.06
CA LEU A 759 -48.85 14.18 -0.35
C LEU A 759 -50.36 13.96 -0.61
N VAL A 760 -51.08 15.01 -0.98
CA VAL A 760 -52.49 14.99 -1.38
C VAL A 760 -52.64 15.00 -2.90
N GLN A 761 -53.84 14.68 -3.37
CA GLN A 761 -54.07 14.36 -4.77
C GLN A 761 -54.21 15.59 -5.67
N GLU A 762 -53.40 15.66 -6.72
CA GLU A 762 -53.62 16.58 -7.85
C GLU A 762 -54.82 16.11 -8.71
N TRP A 763 -55.64 17.04 -9.17
CA TRP A 763 -56.90 16.74 -9.84
C TRP A 763 -57.12 17.67 -11.03
N GLU A 764 -57.91 17.20 -12.00
CA GLU A 764 -58.36 18.02 -13.12
C GLU A 764 -59.89 18.10 -13.07
N MET A 765 -60.41 19.32 -13.18
CA MET A 765 -61.84 19.57 -13.34
C MET A 765 -62.10 20.12 -14.72
N GLU A 766 -63.08 19.55 -15.43
CA GLU A 766 -63.60 20.15 -16.65
C GLU A 766 -64.56 21.29 -16.28
N SER A 767 -64.26 22.48 -16.80
CA SER A 767 -65.15 23.63 -16.69
C SER A 767 -66.29 23.53 -17.72
N LYS A 768 -67.38 24.27 -17.49
CA LYS A 768 -68.61 24.26 -18.34
C LYS A 768 -68.37 24.63 -19.81
N ASN A 769 -67.20 25.20 -20.12
CA ASN A 769 -66.72 25.62 -21.44
C ASN A 769 -65.69 24.65 -22.06
N GLY A 770 -65.46 23.47 -21.46
CA GLY A 770 -64.54 22.44 -21.97
C GLY A 770 -63.06 22.65 -21.64
N SER A 771 -62.71 23.73 -20.93
CA SER A 771 -61.33 23.94 -20.44
C SER A 771 -61.06 23.14 -19.16
N LYS A 772 -59.92 22.46 -19.09
CA LYS A 772 -59.47 21.75 -17.89
C LYS A 772 -58.81 22.72 -16.92
N THR A 773 -59.22 22.70 -15.66
CA THR A 773 -58.60 23.45 -14.56
C THR A 773 -57.99 22.47 -13.57
N GLU A 774 -56.70 22.62 -13.31
CA GLU A 774 -56.00 21.80 -12.30
C GLU A 774 -56.32 22.30 -10.89
N THR A 775 -56.64 21.38 -9.99
CA THR A 775 -56.90 21.64 -8.57
C THR A 775 -56.12 20.66 -7.69
N LEU A 776 -55.96 20.99 -6.40
CA LEU A 776 -55.33 20.15 -5.39
C LEU A 776 -56.37 19.73 -4.34
N ARG A 777 -56.68 18.43 -4.29
CA ARG A 777 -57.66 17.82 -3.37
C ARG A 777 -57.08 17.67 -1.98
N LEU A 778 -57.29 18.66 -1.12
CA LEU A 778 -56.76 18.68 0.24
C LEU A 778 -57.35 17.57 1.14
N ASP A 779 -58.50 17.03 0.78
CA ASP A 779 -59.25 15.98 1.49
C ASP A 779 -58.91 14.55 1.04
N MET A 780 -58.09 14.39 -0.02
CA MET A 780 -57.72 13.09 -0.57
C MET A 780 -56.22 12.90 -0.61
N LEU A 781 -55.75 11.73 -0.14
CA LEU A 781 -54.34 11.37 -0.31
C LEU A 781 -54.05 11.02 -1.77
N GLU A 782 -52.79 11.14 -2.16
CA GLU A 782 -52.32 10.80 -3.49
C GLU A 782 -52.64 9.34 -3.91
N ARG A 783 -52.86 9.13 -5.21
CA ARG A 783 -53.39 7.91 -5.85
C ARG A 783 -52.59 6.64 -5.59
N SER A 784 -51.28 6.75 -5.41
CA SER A 784 -50.40 5.59 -5.17
C SER A 784 -50.38 5.13 -3.72
N SER A 785 -51.14 5.76 -2.83
CA SER A 785 -51.11 5.45 -1.40
C SER A 785 -51.47 4.01 -1.05
N ASP A 786 -52.33 3.36 -1.84
CA ASP A 786 -52.62 1.93 -1.65
C ASP A 786 -51.43 1.01 -1.96
N LYS A 787 -50.43 1.46 -2.72
CA LYS A 787 -49.26 0.67 -3.13
C LYS A 787 -48.18 0.57 -2.05
N TYR A 788 -48.13 1.54 -1.12
CA TYR A 788 -47.11 1.57 -0.06
C TYR A 788 -47.66 1.51 1.37
N LYS A 789 -48.99 1.43 1.58
CA LYS A 789 -49.59 1.29 2.92
C LYS A 789 -49.07 0.08 3.73
N THR A 790 -48.56 -0.95 3.04
CA THR A 790 -48.01 -2.18 3.65
C THR A 790 -46.50 -2.16 3.84
N ALA A 791 -45.82 -1.04 3.56
CA ALA A 791 -44.38 -0.94 3.72
C ALA A 791 -43.96 -1.04 5.19
N ASP A 792 -42.78 -1.61 5.42
CA ASP A 792 -42.17 -1.73 6.75
C ASP A 792 -41.53 -0.42 7.21
N VAL A 793 -41.02 0.37 6.25
CA VAL A 793 -40.45 1.68 6.49
C VAL A 793 -41.03 2.67 5.48
N LEU A 794 -41.68 3.72 5.98
CA LEU A 794 -42.23 4.82 5.19
C LEU A 794 -41.49 6.11 5.52
N ILE A 795 -41.03 6.80 4.48
CA ILE A 795 -40.32 8.08 4.59
C ILE A 795 -41.08 9.13 3.80
N PHE A 796 -41.67 10.10 4.48
CA PHE A 796 -42.45 11.17 3.87
C PHE A 796 -41.70 12.50 3.84
N ASN A 797 -41.92 13.29 2.80
CA ASN A 797 -41.68 14.73 2.84
C ASN A 797 -42.64 15.52 1.95
N THR A 798 -42.82 16.80 2.30
CA THR A 798 -43.48 17.81 1.46
C THR A 798 -43.14 19.18 2.01
N GLY A 799 -43.43 20.24 1.25
CA GLY A 799 -43.27 21.62 1.68
C GLY A 799 -42.65 22.49 0.59
N HIS A 800 -41.66 21.97 -0.14
CA HIS A 800 -40.94 22.74 -1.16
C HIS A 800 -41.88 23.27 -2.25
N TRP A 801 -42.81 22.42 -2.71
CA TRP A 801 -43.77 22.79 -3.74
C TRP A 801 -44.89 23.70 -3.24
N TRP A 802 -45.07 23.83 -1.92
CA TRP A 802 -46.07 24.74 -1.33
C TRP A 802 -45.61 26.19 -1.30
N THR A 803 -44.33 26.46 -1.61
CA THR A 803 -43.81 27.82 -1.75
C THR A 803 -43.78 28.30 -3.20
N HIS A 804 -44.34 27.55 -4.15
CA HIS A 804 -44.47 28.01 -5.53
C HIS A 804 -45.59 29.05 -5.68
N GLU A 805 -45.44 29.95 -6.65
CA GLU A 805 -46.37 31.04 -6.94
C GLU A 805 -47.84 30.55 -7.00
N LYS A 806 -48.12 29.48 -7.75
CA LYS A 806 -49.46 28.89 -7.90
C LYS A 806 -50.09 28.48 -6.56
N THR A 807 -49.30 27.86 -5.68
CA THR A 807 -49.77 27.45 -4.34
C THR A 807 -49.88 28.62 -3.37
N LEU A 808 -49.00 29.62 -3.47
CA LEU A 808 -49.03 30.83 -2.65
C LEU A 808 -50.25 31.70 -3.00
N ASP A 809 -50.54 31.85 -4.30
CA ASP A 809 -51.69 32.60 -4.80
C ASP A 809 -53.01 31.97 -4.36
N GLY A 810 -53.11 30.64 -4.47
CA GLY A 810 -54.19 29.83 -3.91
C GLY A 810 -55.59 30.13 -4.48
N ARG A 811 -55.69 30.91 -5.57
CA ARG A 811 -56.95 31.26 -6.21
C ARG A 811 -57.44 30.14 -7.12
N GLY A 812 -58.63 29.61 -6.85
CA GLY A 812 -59.25 28.57 -7.66
C GLY A 812 -58.51 27.22 -7.72
N TYR A 813 -57.47 27.03 -6.89
CA TYR A 813 -56.58 25.86 -6.97
C TYR A 813 -56.90 24.80 -5.90
N TYR A 814 -57.30 25.18 -4.69
CA TYR A 814 -57.53 24.21 -3.61
C TYR A 814 -58.97 23.68 -3.61
N GLN A 815 -59.14 22.38 -3.36
CA GLN A 815 -60.44 21.71 -3.41
C GLN A 815 -60.66 20.76 -2.22
N GLU A 816 -61.90 20.69 -1.72
CA GLU A 816 -62.39 19.65 -0.79
C GLU A 816 -63.76 19.14 -1.30
N GLY A 817 -63.90 17.84 -1.53
CA GLY A 817 -65.09 17.28 -2.18
C GLY A 817 -65.34 17.91 -3.55
N SER A 818 -66.53 18.47 -3.76
CA SER A 818 -66.89 19.24 -4.97
C SER A 818 -66.64 20.75 -4.84
N HIS A 819 -66.20 21.23 -3.67
CA HIS A 819 -65.99 22.65 -3.41
C HIS A 819 -64.57 23.07 -3.78
N VAL A 820 -64.44 24.00 -4.73
CA VAL A 820 -63.18 24.68 -5.06
C VAL A 820 -63.16 26.03 -4.37
N TYR A 821 -62.11 26.29 -3.59
CA TYR A 821 -61.93 27.55 -2.90
C TYR A 821 -61.61 28.67 -3.91
N SER A 822 -62.38 29.75 -3.89
CA SER A 822 -62.09 30.93 -4.71
C SER A 822 -60.72 31.52 -4.39
N GLN A 823 -60.35 31.53 -3.10
CA GLN A 823 -59.00 31.79 -2.60
C GLN A 823 -58.83 31.12 -1.24
N LEU A 824 -57.74 30.38 -1.04
CA LEU A 824 -57.40 29.80 0.25
C LEU A 824 -55.92 30.05 0.55
N ASN A 825 -55.66 30.60 1.74
CA ASN A 825 -54.29 30.82 2.21
C ASN A 825 -53.52 29.49 2.31
N VAL A 826 -52.30 29.49 1.79
CA VAL A 826 -51.43 28.32 1.68
C VAL A 826 -51.17 27.61 3.02
N ASP A 827 -51.03 28.34 4.13
CA ASP A 827 -50.81 27.72 5.46
C ASP A 827 -52.04 26.94 5.92
N LYS A 828 -53.24 27.45 5.62
CA LYS A 828 -54.50 26.74 5.88
C LYS A 828 -54.64 25.52 4.98
N ALA A 829 -54.25 25.63 3.71
CA ALA A 829 -54.26 24.53 2.75
C ALA A 829 -53.27 23.42 3.15
N PHE A 830 -52.02 23.77 3.47
CA PHE A 830 -50.99 22.85 3.94
C PHE A 830 -51.40 22.14 5.24
N ARG A 831 -51.99 22.87 6.20
CA ARG A 831 -52.53 22.29 7.42
C ARG A 831 -53.65 21.27 7.13
N LYS A 832 -54.52 21.54 6.16
CA LYS A 832 -55.56 20.60 5.74
C LYS A 832 -54.94 19.35 5.09
N ALA A 833 -53.99 19.52 4.18
CA ALA A 833 -53.28 18.42 3.55
C ALA A 833 -52.54 17.52 4.55
N LEU A 834 -51.79 18.10 5.49
CA LEU A 834 -51.11 17.35 6.55
C LEU A 834 -52.08 16.63 7.49
N ARG A 835 -53.29 17.18 7.73
CA ARG A 835 -54.33 16.46 8.49
C ARG A 835 -54.85 15.25 7.73
N THR A 836 -55.03 15.37 6.42
CA THR A 836 -55.43 14.25 5.57
C THR A 836 -54.37 13.16 5.55
N TRP A 837 -53.09 13.53 5.37
CA TRP A 837 -51.97 12.61 5.49
C TRP A 837 -51.86 11.96 6.89
N ALA A 838 -51.95 12.75 7.96
CA ALA A 838 -51.88 12.23 9.32
C ALA A 838 -53.00 11.21 9.61
N ARG A 839 -54.24 11.52 9.19
CA ARG A 839 -55.36 10.59 9.30
C ARG A 839 -55.10 9.30 8.52
N TRP A 840 -54.54 9.42 7.31
CA TRP A 840 -54.17 8.24 6.53
C TRP A 840 -53.13 7.39 7.26
N VAL A 841 -52.07 7.98 7.80
CA VAL A 841 -51.05 7.25 8.57
C VAL A 841 -51.70 6.52 9.75
N GLU A 842 -52.56 7.20 10.53
CA GLU A 842 -53.23 6.60 11.69
C GLU A 842 -54.21 5.47 11.35
N THR A 843 -54.81 5.50 10.14
CA THR A 843 -55.87 4.55 9.76
C THR A 843 -55.41 3.46 8.81
N LYS A 844 -54.29 3.64 8.12
CA LYS A 844 -53.81 2.74 7.05
C LYS A 844 -52.47 2.10 7.33
N THR A 845 -51.71 2.56 8.33
CA THR A 845 -50.44 1.94 8.75
C THR A 845 -50.58 1.22 10.07
N ASP A 846 -49.76 0.19 10.30
CA ASP A 846 -49.70 -0.52 11.58
C ASP A 846 -48.58 0.09 12.44
N PRO A 847 -48.88 0.82 13.53
CA PRO A 847 -47.87 1.50 14.34
C PRO A 847 -46.92 0.53 15.08
N PHE A 848 -47.26 -0.77 15.16
CA PHE A 848 -46.41 -1.79 15.76
C PHE A 848 -45.45 -2.44 14.75
N LYS A 849 -45.75 -2.36 13.46
CA LYS A 849 -44.95 -2.98 12.39
C LYS A 849 -44.24 -1.96 11.50
N THR A 850 -44.91 -0.88 11.14
CA THR A 850 -44.41 0.13 10.20
C THR A 850 -43.68 1.24 10.95
N LEU A 851 -42.45 1.53 10.52
CA LEU A 851 -41.69 2.70 10.93
C LEU A 851 -42.01 3.87 10.01
N VAL A 852 -42.50 4.97 10.57
CA VAL A 852 -42.82 6.18 9.80
C VAL A 852 -41.83 7.29 10.15
N PHE A 853 -41.14 7.79 9.13
CA PHE A 853 -40.25 8.94 9.20
C PHE A 853 -40.85 10.12 8.43
N PHE A 854 -40.61 11.33 8.92
CA PHE A 854 -40.90 12.55 8.19
C PHE A 854 -39.65 13.43 8.14
N ARG A 855 -39.26 13.82 6.93
CA ARG A 855 -38.07 14.64 6.71
C ARG A 855 -38.40 16.14 6.84
N GLY A 856 -37.47 16.89 7.41
CA GLY A 856 -37.53 18.35 7.57
C GLY A 856 -37.66 19.13 6.27
N TYR A 857 -37.74 20.45 6.39
CA TYR A 857 -37.91 21.37 5.27
C TYR A 857 -36.55 21.71 4.62
N SER A 858 -36.54 22.32 3.45
CA SER A 858 -35.36 22.98 2.87
C SER A 858 -35.78 24.41 2.53
N VAL A 859 -35.14 25.41 3.14
CA VAL A 859 -35.49 26.79 2.83
C VAL A 859 -35.01 27.17 1.43
N SER A 860 -35.74 28.07 0.78
CA SER A 860 -35.38 28.60 -0.53
C SER A 860 -34.32 29.69 -0.33
N HIS A 861 -33.16 29.59 -0.98
CA HIS A 861 -32.12 30.60 -0.89
C HIS A 861 -31.78 31.13 -2.28
N PHE A 862 -32.51 32.15 -2.72
CA PHE A 862 -32.17 32.90 -3.93
C PHE A 862 -31.69 34.30 -3.55
N ARG A 863 -30.59 34.76 -4.18
CA ARG A 863 -30.23 36.18 -4.20
C ARG A 863 -30.62 36.79 -5.54
N GLY A 864 -31.45 37.82 -5.50
CA GLY A 864 -31.75 38.69 -6.64
C GLY A 864 -32.80 38.19 -7.64
N GLY A 865 -33.67 37.26 -7.27
CA GLY A 865 -34.78 36.79 -8.12
C GLY A 865 -35.52 35.58 -7.55
N GLU A 866 -36.65 35.22 -8.16
CA GLU A 866 -37.37 33.96 -7.89
C GLU A 866 -36.70 32.76 -8.61
N TRP A 867 -37.13 31.55 -8.26
CA TRP A 867 -36.78 30.33 -8.98
C TRP A 867 -37.12 30.51 -10.48
N ASP A 868 -36.22 30.12 -11.39
CA ASP A 868 -36.30 30.37 -12.84
C ASP A 868 -36.18 31.84 -13.32
N SER A 869 -35.98 32.81 -12.42
CA SER A 869 -35.90 34.24 -12.81
C SER A 869 -34.46 34.79 -12.94
N GLY A 870 -33.45 33.92 -12.98
CA GLY A 870 -32.05 34.31 -13.21
C GLY A 870 -31.26 34.81 -11.98
N GLY A 871 -31.58 34.31 -10.79
CA GLY A 871 -30.81 34.59 -9.56
C GLY A 871 -29.33 34.17 -9.62
N LYS A 872 -28.50 34.78 -8.76
CA LYS A 872 -27.02 34.61 -8.75
C LYS A 872 -26.55 33.91 -7.47
N CYS A 873 -26.10 32.65 -7.59
CA CYS A 873 -25.42 31.90 -6.53
C CYS A 873 -24.12 31.21 -7.03
N ASP A 874 -23.67 31.60 -8.21
CA ASP A 874 -22.41 31.21 -8.87
C ASP A 874 -21.15 31.58 -8.08
N SER A 875 -21.26 32.52 -7.14
CA SER A 875 -20.16 32.99 -6.27
C SER A 875 -20.07 32.25 -4.93
N GLU A 876 -21.04 31.39 -4.60
CA GLU A 876 -21.07 30.65 -3.33
C GLU A 876 -20.38 29.29 -3.53
N THR A 877 -19.11 29.18 -3.13
CA THR A 877 -18.29 27.97 -3.35
C THR A 877 -17.96 27.17 -2.09
N LYS A 878 -18.37 27.66 -0.92
CA LYS A 878 -18.10 27.03 0.38
C LYS A 878 -19.33 27.02 1.30
N PRO A 879 -19.44 26.04 2.21
CA PRO A 879 -20.42 26.06 3.28
C PRO A 879 -20.28 27.33 4.14
N LEU A 880 -21.40 27.81 4.69
CA LEU A 880 -21.39 28.81 5.74
C LEU A 880 -20.80 28.20 7.01
N MET A 881 -19.90 28.93 7.68
CA MET A 881 -19.23 28.48 8.90
C MET A 881 -19.84 29.06 10.18
N GLU A 882 -20.65 30.12 10.07
CA GLU A 882 -21.25 30.83 11.20
C GLU A 882 -22.78 30.83 11.13
N GLU A 883 -23.44 30.81 12.29
CA GLU A 883 -24.91 30.79 12.42
C GLU A 883 -25.59 32.16 12.16
N THR A 884 -24.83 33.18 11.75
CA THR A 884 -25.24 34.59 11.70
C THR A 884 -26.28 34.92 10.61
N TYR A 885 -26.61 33.96 9.74
CA TYR A 885 -27.47 34.16 8.55
C TYR A 885 -28.77 33.33 8.54
N PHE A 886 -29.22 32.80 9.68
CA PHE A 886 -30.45 31.99 9.70
C PHE A 886 -31.72 32.83 9.78
N GLU A 887 -32.56 32.70 8.76
CA GLU A 887 -33.97 33.15 8.80
C GLU A 887 -34.77 32.29 9.79
N GLU A 888 -35.85 32.85 10.35
CA GLU A 888 -36.76 32.08 11.20
C GLU A 888 -37.37 30.89 10.43
N ASP A 889 -37.59 29.77 11.12
CA ASP A 889 -38.21 28.59 10.52
C ASP A 889 -39.56 28.96 9.87
N PRO A 890 -39.80 28.53 8.61
CA PRO A 890 -41.01 28.93 7.89
C PRO A 890 -42.27 28.42 8.61
N PRO A 891 -43.42 29.10 8.48
CA PRO A 891 -44.68 28.72 9.14
C PRO A 891 -45.06 27.24 8.96
N MET A 892 -44.72 26.66 7.81
CA MET A 892 -44.94 25.25 7.48
C MET A 892 -44.24 24.27 8.44
N VAL A 893 -43.04 24.58 8.94
CA VAL A 893 -42.33 23.75 9.94
C VAL A 893 -43.14 23.68 11.23
N LYS A 894 -43.62 24.84 11.71
CA LYS A 894 -44.47 24.92 12.91
C LYS A 894 -45.79 24.17 12.71
N ILE A 895 -46.38 24.22 11.51
CA ILE A 895 -47.61 23.48 11.17
C ILE A 895 -47.37 21.96 11.21
N LEU A 896 -46.27 21.49 10.62
CA LEU A 896 -45.88 20.08 10.65
C LEU A 896 -45.66 19.60 12.09
N GLU A 897 -44.82 20.29 12.85
CA GLU A 897 -44.55 19.94 14.26
C GLU A 897 -45.83 19.90 15.09
N SER A 898 -46.74 20.87 14.90
CA SER A 898 -48.04 20.89 15.57
C SER A 898 -48.94 19.71 15.18
N THR A 899 -48.80 19.21 13.96
CA THR A 899 -49.55 18.05 13.47
C THR A 899 -48.98 16.77 14.05
N LEU A 900 -47.66 16.58 13.99
CA LEU A 900 -46.97 15.40 14.54
C LEU A 900 -47.22 15.25 16.05
N LYS A 901 -47.19 16.36 16.81
CA LYS A 901 -47.52 16.36 18.26
C LYS A 901 -48.93 15.88 18.59
N ARG A 902 -49.86 15.92 17.63
CA ARG A 902 -51.27 15.52 17.81
C ARG A 902 -51.56 14.11 17.29
N MET A 903 -50.60 13.48 16.61
CA MET A 903 -50.77 12.13 16.07
C MET A 903 -50.64 11.08 17.18
N ARG A 904 -51.44 10.02 17.06
CA ARG A 904 -51.36 8.83 17.92
C ARG A 904 -50.27 7.87 17.46
N THR A 905 -50.12 7.73 16.14
CA THR A 905 -49.05 6.93 15.54
C THR A 905 -47.72 7.67 15.66
N PRO A 906 -46.67 7.06 16.24
CA PRO A 906 -45.38 7.71 16.38
C PRO A 906 -44.71 7.92 15.02
N VAL A 907 -44.37 9.17 14.72
CA VAL A 907 -43.63 9.56 13.51
C VAL A 907 -42.29 10.16 13.91
N PHE A 908 -41.20 9.65 13.33
CA PHE A 908 -39.85 10.15 13.59
C PHE A 908 -39.57 11.37 12.70
N TYR A 909 -39.59 12.54 13.31
CA TYR A 909 -39.24 13.78 12.62
C TYR A 909 -37.72 13.97 12.57
N LEU A 910 -37.14 13.90 11.36
CA LEU A 910 -35.72 14.12 11.12
C LEU A 910 -35.53 15.53 10.54
N ASN A 911 -35.41 16.51 11.43
CA ASN A 911 -35.30 17.93 11.06
C ASN A 911 -33.88 18.26 10.57
N VAL A 912 -33.69 18.23 9.24
CA VAL A 912 -32.44 18.66 8.59
C VAL A 912 -32.50 20.08 8.03
N THR A 913 -33.55 20.86 8.35
CA THR A 913 -33.76 22.20 7.79
C THR A 913 -32.57 23.12 8.05
N ARG A 914 -32.07 23.16 9.29
CA ARG A 914 -30.88 23.95 9.62
C ARG A 914 -29.61 23.47 8.92
N MET A 915 -29.44 22.15 8.74
CA MET A 915 -28.29 21.60 8.01
C MET A 915 -28.30 22.06 6.54
N THR A 916 -29.49 22.19 5.95
CA THR A 916 -29.62 22.71 4.58
C THR A 916 -29.23 24.19 4.46
N ASN A 917 -29.41 24.99 5.53
CA ASN A 917 -29.07 26.41 5.52
C ASN A 917 -27.56 26.69 5.45
N PHE A 918 -26.73 25.80 6.00
CA PHE A 918 -25.28 25.97 5.98
C PHE A 918 -24.66 25.75 4.60
N ARG A 919 -25.43 25.31 3.61
CA ARG A 919 -24.90 24.84 2.34
C ARG A 919 -25.43 25.63 1.16
N ARG A 920 -25.25 26.95 1.25
CA ARG A 920 -25.57 27.87 0.15
C ARG A 920 -24.82 27.56 -1.14
N ASP A 921 -23.64 26.98 -1.01
CA ASP A 921 -22.77 26.51 -2.09
C ASP A 921 -23.35 25.37 -2.94
N ALA A 922 -24.40 24.71 -2.46
CA ALA A 922 -24.97 23.51 -3.06
C ALA A 922 -26.44 23.71 -3.49
N HIS A 923 -26.82 24.95 -3.80
CA HIS A 923 -28.12 25.26 -4.40
C HIS A 923 -28.07 25.24 -5.94
N PRO A 924 -29.20 24.87 -6.59
CA PRO A 924 -29.33 24.97 -8.04
C PRO A 924 -29.06 26.41 -8.52
N SER A 925 -28.11 26.58 -9.43
CA SER A 925 -27.74 27.87 -10.03
C SER A 925 -27.49 27.70 -11.53
N VAL A 926 -27.41 28.76 -12.32
CA VAL A 926 -26.86 28.66 -13.68
C VAL A 926 -25.34 28.71 -13.56
N TYR A 927 -24.64 27.59 -13.78
CA TYR A 927 -23.17 27.59 -13.81
C TYR A 927 -22.70 28.41 -15.01
N ARG A 928 -21.92 29.46 -14.77
CA ARG A 928 -21.38 30.36 -15.79
C ARG A 928 -19.87 30.45 -15.64
N GLU A 929 -19.13 30.26 -16.73
CA GLU A 929 -17.68 30.49 -16.73
C GLU A 929 -17.38 31.96 -16.40
N GLN A 930 -16.47 32.19 -15.43
CA GLN A 930 -16.17 33.50 -14.86
C GLN A 930 -15.64 34.54 -15.87
N ASN A 931 -15.25 34.12 -17.08
CA ASN A 931 -14.61 34.96 -18.11
C ASN A 931 -15.38 35.07 -19.45
N THR A 932 -16.71 34.96 -19.44
CA THR A 932 -17.53 35.07 -20.67
C THR A 932 -18.07 36.49 -20.93
N THR A 933 -18.11 36.86 -22.22
CA THR A 933 -18.58 38.17 -22.71
C THR A 933 -20.09 38.35 -22.57
N GLU A 934 -20.58 39.59 -22.62
CA GLU A 934 -21.98 39.91 -22.32
C GLU A 934 -22.99 39.32 -23.33
N GLU A 935 -22.56 39.08 -24.58
CA GLU A 935 -23.36 38.36 -25.59
C GLU A 935 -23.42 36.85 -25.34
N GLU A 936 -22.31 36.22 -24.92
CA GLU A 936 -22.26 34.79 -24.53
C GLU A 936 -23.09 34.50 -23.27
N ARG A 937 -23.25 35.49 -22.38
CA ARG A 937 -24.12 35.41 -21.20
C ARG A 937 -25.60 35.24 -21.53
N SER A 938 -26.03 35.62 -22.74
CA SER A 938 -27.44 35.57 -23.15
C SER A 938 -27.84 34.22 -23.77
N SER A 939 -26.88 33.46 -24.32
CA SER A 939 -27.12 32.28 -25.15
C SER A 939 -27.03 30.95 -24.41
N SER A 940 -26.39 30.89 -23.24
CA SER A 940 -26.29 29.68 -22.41
C SER A 940 -27.16 29.78 -21.16
N ARG A 941 -28.35 29.17 -21.21
CA ARG A 941 -29.26 29.01 -20.06
C ARG A 941 -29.27 27.57 -19.54
N VAL A 942 -28.12 26.90 -19.54
CA VAL A 942 -28.05 25.58 -18.91
C VAL A 942 -27.94 25.82 -17.41
N GLN A 943 -29.05 25.65 -16.69
CA GLN A 943 -29.01 25.55 -15.25
C GLN A 943 -28.06 24.40 -14.89
N ASP A 944 -27.11 24.68 -13.99
CA ASP A 944 -26.29 23.65 -13.36
C ASP A 944 -27.28 22.66 -12.78
N CYS A 945 -27.31 21.46 -13.35
CA CYS A 945 -28.11 20.37 -12.84
C CYS A 945 -27.53 19.79 -11.54
N SER A 946 -26.94 20.64 -10.70
CA SER A 946 -27.12 20.64 -9.25
C SER A 946 -28.60 20.79 -8.80
N HIS A 947 -29.58 20.34 -9.58
CA HIS A 947 -30.59 19.45 -8.99
C HIS A 947 -29.76 18.22 -8.53
N TRP A 948 -29.18 18.22 -7.32
CA TRP A 948 -29.92 17.88 -6.12
C TRP A 948 -29.21 18.33 -4.85
N CYS A 949 -29.92 19.14 -4.06
CA CYS A 949 -29.47 19.73 -2.81
C CYS A 949 -28.66 18.75 -1.94
N LEU A 950 -27.38 19.13 -1.80
CA LEU A 950 -26.40 18.88 -0.73
C LEU A 950 -25.57 17.58 -0.77
N PRO A 951 -24.49 17.47 -1.56
CA PRO A 951 -23.47 16.44 -1.33
C PRO A 951 -23.09 16.36 0.17
N GLY A 952 -23.27 15.19 0.79
CA GLY A 952 -23.10 15.00 2.24
C GLY A 952 -24.36 15.10 3.11
N VAL A 953 -25.45 15.81 2.74
CA VAL A 953 -26.67 15.86 3.59
C VAL A 953 -27.67 14.74 3.32
N PRO A 954 -28.01 14.32 2.08
CA PRO A 954 -28.72 13.07 1.82
C PRO A 954 -28.00 11.88 2.43
N ASP A 955 -26.66 11.83 2.33
CA ASP A 955 -25.86 10.76 2.93
C ASP A 955 -25.95 10.80 4.46
N SER A 956 -25.78 11.97 5.08
CA SER A 956 -25.94 12.13 6.53
C SER A 956 -27.37 11.85 7.00
N TRP A 957 -28.38 12.16 6.19
CA TRP A 957 -29.77 11.83 6.49
C TRP A 957 -29.99 10.31 6.46
N ASN A 958 -29.44 9.63 5.46
CA ASN A 958 -29.43 8.17 5.37
C ASN A 958 -28.67 7.54 6.56
N GLU A 959 -27.57 8.14 7.02
CA GLU A 959 -26.86 7.73 8.25
C GLU A 959 -27.74 7.88 9.51
N ILE A 960 -28.57 8.93 9.60
CA ILE A 960 -29.49 9.12 10.72
C ILE A 960 -30.62 8.09 10.71
N VAL A 961 -31.21 7.80 9.54
CA VAL A 961 -32.21 6.73 9.40
C VAL A 961 -31.61 5.38 9.76
N TYR A 962 -30.44 5.07 9.21
CA TYR A 962 -29.69 3.86 9.53
C TYR A 962 -29.44 3.73 11.04
N SER A 963 -28.97 4.80 11.68
CA SER A 963 -28.71 4.82 13.13
C SER A 963 -29.97 4.57 13.96
N HIS A 964 -31.10 5.15 13.54
CA HIS A 964 -32.37 4.92 14.21
C HIS A 964 -32.85 3.46 14.07
N MET A 965 -32.74 2.89 12.87
CA MET A 965 -33.08 1.50 12.61
C MET A 965 -32.16 0.55 13.38
N LEU A 966 -30.86 0.83 13.41
CA LEU A 966 -29.86 0.06 14.13
C LEU A 966 -30.10 0.07 15.63
N PHE A 967 -30.43 1.23 16.22
CA PHE A 967 -30.77 1.34 17.63
C PHE A 967 -32.00 0.50 17.98
N LYS A 968 -33.07 0.57 17.16
CA LYS A 968 -34.25 -0.27 17.36
C LYS A 968 -33.96 -1.77 17.19
N HIS A 969 -33.08 -2.13 16.26
CA HIS A 969 -32.65 -3.51 16.06
C HIS A 969 -31.94 -4.05 17.31
N LYS A 970 -30.94 -3.33 17.82
CA LYS A 970 -30.20 -3.69 19.05
C LYS A 970 -31.10 -3.76 20.28
N GLN A 971 -32.07 -2.86 20.43
CA GLN A 971 -33.05 -2.92 21.52
C GLN A 971 -33.94 -4.17 21.45
N LYS A 972 -34.30 -4.64 20.25
CA LYS A 972 -35.03 -5.90 20.08
C LYS A 972 -34.16 -7.11 20.43
N GLU A 973 -32.92 -7.14 19.96
CA GLU A 973 -31.96 -8.21 20.29
C GLU A 973 -31.70 -8.30 21.80
N LEU A 974 -31.47 -7.16 22.48
CA LEU A 974 -31.29 -7.12 23.93
C LEU A 974 -32.51 -7.62 24.71
N LYS A 975 -33.73 -7.32 24.23
CA LYS A 975 -34.97 -7.85 24.83
C LYS A 975 -35.12 -9.36 24.60
N GLN A 976 -34.77 -9.85 23.41
CA GLN A 976 -34.79 -11.28 23.10
C GLN A 976 -33.73 -12.05 23.91
N GLN A 977 -32.51 -11.51 24.03
CA GLN A 977 -31.47 -12.07 24.88
C GLN A 977 -31.89 -12.11 26.35
N LYS A 978 -32.49 -11.03 26.89
CA LYS A 978 -33.03 -11.05 28.27
C LYS A 978 -34.13 -12.09 28.46
N GLN A 979 -35.03 -12.26 27.50
CA GLN A 979 -36.07 -13.29 27.55
C GLN A 979 -35.50 -14.71 27.43
N GLN A 980 -34.48 -14.91 26.60
CA GLN A 980 -33.79 -16.19 26.42
C GLN A 980 -32.98 -16.55 27.67
N GLN A 981 -32.33 -15.58 28.30
CA GLN A 981 -31.61 -15.72 29.56
C GLN A 981 -32.57 -16.01 30.73
N GLN A 982 -33.75 -15.37 30.78
CA GLN A 982 -34.80 -15.73 31.74
C GLN A 982 -35.35 -17.14 31.51
N ARG A 983 -35.51 -17.59 30.26
CA ARG A 983 -35.91 -18.98 29.95
C ARG A 983 -34.84 -20.01 30.34
N LEU A 984 -33.56 -19.70 30.15
CA LEU A 984 -32.45 -20.55 30.57
C LEU A 984 -32.38 -20.67 32.10
N VAL A 985 -32.57 -19.56 32.83
CA VAL A 985 -32.65 -19.55 34.30
C VAL A 985 -33.88 -20.32 34.80
N HIS A 986 -35.03 -20.20 34.13
CA HIS A 986 -36.25 -20.93 34.49
C HIS A 986 -36.13 -22.45 34.20
N ASN A 987 -35.43 -22.84 33.14
CA ASN A 987 -35.15 -24.25 32.85
C ASN A 987 -34.09 -24.84 33.79
N SER A 988 -33.10 -24.06 34.22
CA SER A 988 -32.13 -24.48 35.24
C SER A 988 -32.76 -24.72 36.61
N MET A 989 -33.82 -23.98 36.97
CA MET A 989 -34.58 -24.19 38.21
C MET A 989 -35.57 -25.37 38.17
N ARG A 990 -35.81 -25.99 37.00
CA ARG A 990 -36.61 -27.23 36.88
C ARG A 990 -35.76 -28.51 36.90
N LEU A 991 -34.44 -28.38 36.80
CA LEU A 991 -33.46 -29.48 36.80
C LEU A 991 -32.78 -29.67 38.18
N HIS A 992 -33.18 -28.87 39.17
CA HIS A 992 -32.95 -29.05 40.60
C HIS A 992 -34.32 -29.19 41.26
#